data_AF-A0A484VSQ2-F1
#
_entry.id   AF-A0A484VSQ2-F1
#
_cell.length_a   1.000
_cell.length_b   1.000
_cell.length_c   1.000
_cell.angle_alpha   90.00
_cell.angle_beta   90.00
_cell.angle_gamma   90.00
#
_symmetry.space_group_name_H-M   'P 1'
#
loop_
_entity.id
_entity.type
_entity.pdbx_description
1 polymer ?
#
loop_
_entity_poly.entity_id
_entity_poly.type
_entity_poly.pdbx_seq_one_letter_code
_entity_poly.pdbx_strand_id
1 'polypeptide(L)'
;MACPFICVMFAKVQVGPEMRRGIAELNGEGEVAGGVVILRSGKNAREVIAAVKDKLETLKSSLPEGVEIVTTYDRSQLIDRAIDNLSGKLLEEFIVVAVVCALFLWHVRSALVAIISLPLGLCIAFIVMHFQGLNANIMSLGGIAIAVGAMVDAAIVMIENAHKRLEEWQHQHPDATLDNKTRWQVITDASVEVGPALFISLLIITLSFIPIFTLEGQEGRLFGPLAFTKTYAMAGAALLAIVVIPILMGYWIRGKIPPESSNPLNRFLIRVYHPLLLKVLHWPKTTLLVAALSVLTVLWPLNKVGGEFLPQINEGDLLYMPSTLPGISAAEAASMLQKTDKLIMSVPEVARVFGKTGKAETATDSAPLEMVETTIQLKPQDQWRPGMTMDKIIEELDNTVRLPGLANLWVPPIRNRIDMLSTGIKSPIGIKVSGTVLADIDTMAEQIEEVARTVPGVASALAERLEGGRYINVEINREKAARYGMTVADVQLFVTSAVGGAMVGETVEGIARYPINLRYPQSWRDSPQALRQLPILTPMKQQITLADVADVKVSTGPSMLKTENARPTSWIYIDARDRDMVSVVHDLQKAIAEKVQLKPGTSVAFSGQFELLERANHKLKLMVPMTLMIIFVLLYLAFRRVGEALLIISSVPFALVGGIWLLWWMGFHLSVATGTGFIALAGVAAEFGVVMLMYLRHAIEAEPSLNNPQTFSEQKLDEALYHGAVLRVRPKSDDGGGDYRWSAADSVGNRSRVRGDEPDCRADDWRHDHRAFAVAVYYPGGV
;
A
#
# COMPACT_ATOMS: atom_id res chain seq x y z
N MET A 1 -17.80 -63.66 46.30
CA MET A 1 -17.44 -62.23 46.42
C MET A 1 -16.68 -61.83 45.16
N ALA A 2 -17.28 -61.06 44.26
CA ALA A 2 -16.55 -60.47 43.14
C ALA A 2 -15.98 -59.13 43.61
N CYS A 3 -14.65 -59.00 43.63
CA CYS A 3 -13.99 -57.73 43.88
C CYS A 3 -14.31 -56.78 42.71
N PRO A 4 -14.70 -55.51 42.94
CA PRO A 4 -15.03 -54.60 41.85
C PRO A 4 -13.78 -54.27 41.04
N PHE A 5 -13.87 -54.44 39.72
CA PHE A 5 -12.82 -54.01 38.79
C PHE A 5 -13.00 -52.51 38.47
N ILE A 6 -11.97 -51.70 38.72
CA ILE A 6 -11.96 -50.25 38.50
C ILE A 6 -10.97 -49.92 37.37
N CYS A 7 -11.19 -48.84 36.61
CA CYS A 7 -10.36 -48.43 35.47
C CYS A 7 -8.84 -48.41 35.77
N VAL A 8 -8.46 -47.97 36.98
CA VAL A 8 -7.05 -47.91 37.44
C VAL A 8 -6.38 -49.29 37.48
N MET A 9 -7.15 -50.38 37.52
CA MET A 9 -6.61 -51.75 37.46
C MET A 9 -6.13 -52.15 36.06
N PHE A 10 -6.55 -51.44 35.00
CA PHE A 10 -6.21 -51.75 33.61
C PHE A 10 -5.45 -50.64 32.89
N ALA A 11 -5.43 -49.42 33.44
CA ALA A 11 -4.78 -48.27 32.84
C ALA A 11 -4.18 -47.33 33.89
N LYS A 12 -3.06 -46.69 33.55
CA LYS A 12 -2.51 -45.57 34.31
C LYS A 12 -3.19 -44.27 33.84
N VAL A 13 -3.93 -43.62 34.74
CA VAL A 13 -4.48 -42.29 34.50
C VAL A 13 -3.38 -41.27 34.78
N GLN A 14 -3.07 -40.43 33.79
CA GLN A 14 -2.06 -39.38 33.91
C GLN A 14 -2.51 -38.11 33.20
N VAL A 15 -2.08 -36.95 33.71
CA VAL A 15 -2.25 -35.67 33.04
C VAL A 15 -1.12 -35.51 32.03
N GLY A 16 -1.45 -35.16 30.79
CA GLY A 16 -0.48 -34.96 29.72
C GLY A 16 -0.97 -33.92 28.71
N PRO A 17 -0.10 -33.50 27.78
CA PRO A 17 -0.48 -32.52 26.76
C PRO A 17 -1.43 -33.12 25.72
N GLU A 18 -2.32 -32.29 25.18
CA GLU A 18 -3.07 -32.62 23.97
C GLU A 18 -2.15 -32.59 22.73
N MET A 19 -2.59 -33.18 21.62
CA MET A 19 -1.95 -32.98 20.33
C MET A 19 -2.00 -31.50 19.93
N ARG A 20 -0.83 -30.87 19.90
CA ARG A 20 -0.68 -29.48 19.49
C ARG A 20 -1.04 -29.30 18.00
N ARG A 21 -1.84 -28.28 17.72
CA ARG A 21 -2.19 -27.83 16.35
C ARG A 21 -1.43 -26.58 15.92
N GLY A 22 -0.84 -25.90 16.90
CA GLY A 22 0.07 -24.77 16.72
C GLY A 22 1.10 -24.78 17.83
N ILE A 23 2.26 -24.22 17.53
CA ILE A 23 3.39 -24.08 18.47
C ILE A 23 3.89 -22.65 18.29
N ALA A 24 4.13 -21.96 19.40
CA ALA A 24 4.66 -20.61 19.40
C ALA A 24 6.00 -20.56 20.13
N GLU A 25 6.94 -19.79 19.59
CA GLU A 25 8.30 -19.62 20.09
C GLU A 25 8.57 -18.12 20.24
N LEU A 26 9.33 -17.74 21.27
CA LEU A 26 9.72 -16.37 21.50
C LEU A 26 11.25 -16.24 21.55
N ASN A 27 11.79 -15.36 20.70
CA ASN A 27 13.19 -14.94 20.60
C ASN A 27 14.22 -16.06 20.39
N GLY A 28 13.81 -17.28 20.06
CA GLY A 28 14.68 -18.44 19.96
C GLY A 28 15.10 -19.01 21.32
N GLU A 29 14.54 -18.57 22.44
CA GLU A 29 14.96 -19.00 23.79
C GLU A 29 13.95 -19.93 24.49
N GLY A 30 12.74 -20.09 23.96
CA GLY A 30 11.72 -20.92 24.59
C GLY A 30 10.37 -20.95 23.87
N GLU A 31 9.69 -22.10 24.01
CA GLU A 31 8.30 -22.27 23.59
C GLU A 31 7.36 -21.55 24.59
N VAL A 32 6.38 -20.81 24.07
CA VAL A 32 5.46 -20.01 24.88
C VAL A 32 4.00 -20.22 24.46
N ALA A 33 3.07 -19.83 25.34
CA ALA A 33 1.66 -19.69 24.98
C ALA A 33 1.38 -18.24 24.55
N GLY A 34 0.73 -18.06 23.40
CA GLY A 34 0.40 -16.75 22.84
C GLY A 34 -1.09 -16.53 22.63
N GLY A 35 -1.47 -15.29 22.37
CA GLY A 35 -2.83 -14.90 22.01
C GLY A 35 -2.83 -13.80 20.96
N VAL A 36 -3.80 -13.83 20.06
CA VAL A 36 -3.97 -12.81 19.00
C VAL A 36 -5.34 -12.16 19.12
N VAL A 37 -5.39 -10.83 19.01
CA VAL A 37 -6.64 -10.08 19.00
C VAL A 37 -7.08 -9.88 17.55
N ILE A 38 -8.20 -10.49 17.18
CA ILE A 38 -8.78 -10.36 15.83
C ILE A 38 -9.80 -9.23 15.83
N LEU A 39 -9.55 -8.22 15.01
CA LEU A 39 -10.45 -7.09 14.81
C LEU A 39 -11.63 -7.50 13.92
N ARG A 40 -12.84 -7.07 14.28
CA ARG A 40 -14.01 -7.19 13.39
C ARG A 40 -13.80 -6.37 12.12
N SER A 41 -14.08 -6.97 10.96
CA SER A 41 -13.97 -6.31 9.66
C SER A 41 -14.71 -4.96 9.62
N GLY A 42 -14.06 -3.93 9.10
CA GLY A 42 -14.62 -2.57 8.98
C GLY A 42 -14.64 -1.75 10.28
N LYS A 43 -14.05 -2.23 11.38
CA LYS A 43 -13.90 -1.47 12.63
C LYS A 43 -12.52 -0.82 12.75
N ASN A 44 -12.38 0.12 13.69
CA ASN A 44 -11.16 0.90 13.88
C ASN A 44 -10.12 0.11 14.68
N ALA A 45 -8.95 -0.11 14.07
CA ALA A 45 -7.85 -0.83 14.73
C ALA A 45 -7.24 -0.05 15.89
N ARG A 46 -7.01 1.26 15.74
CA ARG A 46 -6.33 2.09 16.75
C ARG A 46 -7.13 2.19 18.04
N GLU A 47 -8.43 2.34 17.91
CA GLU A 47 -9.39 2.41 19.02
C GLU A 47 -9.43 1.09 19.81
N VAL A 48 -9.54 -0.05 19.11
CA VAL A 48 -9.55 -1.37 19.75
C VAL A 48 -8.22 -1.67 20.42
N ILE A 49 -7.09 -1.34 19.80
CA ILE A 49 -5.76 -1.56 20.40
C ILE A 49 -5.59 -0.72 21.67
N ALA A 50 -6.07 0.53 21.68
CA ALA A 50 -6.04 1.37 22.88
C ALA A 50 -6.84 0.73 24.03
N ALA A 51 -8.06 0.27 23.75
CA ALA A 51 -8.90 -0.41 24.73
C ALA A 51 -8.28 -1.73 25.23
N VAL A 52 -7.62 -2.48 24.35
CA VAL A 52 -6.91 -3.72 24.73
C VAL A 52 -5.73 -3.40 25.64
N LYS A 53 -4.89 -2.41 25.30
CA LYS A 53 -3.75 -2.01 26.14
C LYS A 53 -4.19 -1.57 27.54
N ASP A 54 -5.23 -0.73 27.62
CA ASP A 54 -5.80 -0.28 28.90
C ASP A 54 -6.35 -1.46 29.73
N LYS A 55 -7.02 -2.40 29.05
CA LYS A 55 -7.51 -3.62 29.70
C LYS A 55 -6.37 -4.50 30.21
N LEU A 56 -5.28 -4.62 29.47
CA LEU A 56 -4.10 -5.39 29.90
C LEU A 56 -3.44 -4.76 31.13
N GLU A 57 -3.34 -3.43 31.22
CA GLU A 57 -2.86 -2.75 32.43
C GLU A 57 -3.73 -3.07 33.65
N THR A 58 -5.06 -3.08 33.48
CA THR A 58 -5.99 -3.50 34.54
C THR A 58 -5.78 -4.95 34.96
N LEU A 59 -5.45 -5.83 34.01
CA LEU A 59 -5.24 -7.26 34.29
C LEU A 59 -3.88 -7.54 34.94
N LYS A 60 -2.87 -6.68 34.79
CA LYS A 60 -1.53 -6.90 35.37
C LYS A 60 -1.56 -7.20 36.87
N SER A 61 -2.40 -6.50 37.65
CA SER A 61 -2.53 -6.76 39.10
C SER A 61 -3.27 -8.06 39.43
N SER A 62 -3.96 -8.64 38.46
CA SER A 62 -4.73 -9.89 38.61
C SER A 62 -3.97 -11.11 38.09
N LEU A 63 -2.84 -10.91 37.41
CA LEU A 63 -2.01 -12.00 36.91
C LEU A 63 -1.30 -12.70 38.08
N PRO A 64 -1.10 -14.03 37.99
CA PRO A 64 -0.25 -14.74 38.93
C PRO A 64 1.18 -14.16 38.96
N GLU A 65 1.82 -14.23 40.13
CA GLU A 65 3.21 -13.79 40.30
C GLU A 65 4.14 -14.53 39.30
N GLY A 66 5.00 -13.77 38.62
CA GLY A 66 5.91 -14.30 37.59
C GLY A 66 5.32 -14.41 36.17
N VAL A 67 4.03 -14.12 35.96
CA VAL A 67 3.43 -14.07 34.62
C VAL A 67 3.59 -12.69 34.00
N GLU A 68 4.24 -12.62 32.85
CA GLU A 68 4.40 -11.39 32.06
C GLU A 68 3.71 -11.51 30.69
N ILE A 69 3.04 -10.43 30.26
CA ILE A 69 2.46 -10.34 28.92
C ILE A 69 3.42 -9.53 28.04
N VAL A 70 4.19 -10.24 27.22
CA VAL A 70 5.16 -9.66 26.29
C VAL A 70 4.49 -9.44 24.93
N THR A 71 4.30 -8.19 24.52
CA THR A 71 3.71 -7.88 23.20
C THR A 71 4.66 -8.23 22.05
N THR A 72 4.16 -8.95 21.05
CA THR A 72 4.95 -9.45 19.90
C THR A 72 4.58 -8.82 18.56
N TYR A 73 3.41 -8.17 18.47
CA TYR A 73 2.99 -7.39 17.31
C TYR A 73 2.01 -6.30 17.72
N ASP A 74 2.24 -5.07 17.27
CA ASP A 74 1.40 -3.93 17.61
C ASP A 74 1.21 -2.98 16.42
N ARG A 75 0.07 -3.11 15.75
CA ARG A 75 -0.28 -2.28 14.60
C ARG A 75 -0.46 -0.80 14.95
N SER A 76 -0.70 -0.43 16.21
CA SER A 76 -0.87 0.99 16.58
C SER A 76 0.40 1.80 16.31
N GLN A 77 1.57 1.19 16.41
CA GLN A 77 2.86 1.86 16.14
C GLN A 77 3.03 2.25 14.66
N LEU A 78 2.52 1.42 13.73
CA LEU A 78 2.50 1.79 12.31
C LEU A 78 1.47 2.90 12.05
N ILE A 79 0.29 2.80 12.66
CA ILE A 79 -0.77 3.81 12.49
C ILE A 79 -0.30 5.18 12.99
N ASP A 80 0.30 5.24 14.18
CA ASP A 80 0.76 6.48 14.79
C ASP A 80 1.89 7.10 13.95
N ARG A 81 2.93 6.33 13.58
CA ARG A 81 4.00 6.81 12.67
C ARG A 81 3.47 7.32 11.33
N ALA A 82 2.48 6.62 10.77
CA ALA A 82 1.89 7.00 9.49
C ALA A 82 1.09 8.31 9.57
N ILE A 83 0.28 8.48 10.63
CA ILE A 83 -0.50 9.71 10.86
C ILE A 83 0.43 10.86 11.19
N ASP A 84 1.45 10.65 12.02
CA ASP A 84 2.42 11.67 12.40
C ASP A 84 3.24 12.13 11.19
N ASN A 85 3.69 11.20 10.35
CA ASN A 85 4.40 11.51 9.11
C ASN A 85 3.53 12.39 8.20
N LEU A 86 2.28 12.00 7.95
CA LEU A 86 1.38 12.78 7.09
C LEU A 86 0.98 14.11 7.69
N SER A 87 0.78 14.19 9.00
CA SER A 87 0.47 15.45 9.68
C SER A 87 1.66 16.41 9.61
N GLY A 88 2.88 15.89 9.79
CA GLY A 88 4.13 16.63 9.59
C GLY A 88 4.27 17.12 8.15
N LYS A 89 4.04 16.25 7.15
CA LYS A 89 4.10 16.63 5.73
C LYS A 89 3.05 17.66 5.33
N LEU A 90 1.82 17.55 5.81
CA LEU A 90 0.80 18.57 5.60
C LEU A 90 1.19 19.92 6.22
N LEU A 91 1.85 19.91 7.38
CA LEU A 91 2.35 21.13 8.01
C LEU A 91 3.54 21.72 7.25
N GLU A 92 4.48 20.89 6.80
CA GLU A 92 5.59 21.29 5.93
C GLU A 92 5.06 21.95 4.65
N GLU A 93 4.12 21.30 3.95
CA GLU A 93 3.47 21.83 2.75
C GLU A 93 2.78 23.17 3.03
N PHE A 94 2.03 23.26 4.13
CA PHE A 94 1.38 24.51 4.54
C PHE A 94 2.38 25.64 4.76
N ILE A 95 3.49 25.38 5.45
CA ILE A 95 4.53 26.38 5.72
C ILE A 95 5.24 26.78 4.42
N VAL A 96 5.62 25.82 3.58
CA VAL A 96 6.28 26.08 2.30
C VAL A 96 5.40 26.94 1.42
N VAL A 97 4.12 26.57 1.26
CA VAL A 97 3.14 27.33 0.49
C VAL A 97 2.97 28.74 1.06
N ALA A 98 2.86 28.88 2.39
CA ALA A 98 2.75 30.18 3.05
C ALA A 98 3.97 31.07 2.78
N VAL A 99 5.19 30.51 2.83
CA VAL A 99 6.44 31.22 2.54
C VAL A 99 6.50 31.65 1.08
N VAL A 100 6.20 30.75 0.14
CA VAL A 100 6.18 31.05 -1.29
C VAL A 100 5.18 32.16 -1.59
N CYS A 101 3.94 32.06 -1.10
CA CYS A 101 2.92 33.10 -1.26
C CYS A 101 3.38 34.46 -0.70
N ALA A 102 4.02 34.47 0.47
CA ALA A 102 4.49 35.69 1.11
C ALA A 102 5.62 36.37 0.32
N LEU A 103 6.54 35.58 -0.25
CA LEU A 103 7.66 36.09 -1.05
C LEU A 103 7.21 36.72 -2.38
N PHE A 104 6.22 36.14 -3.04
CA PHE A 104 5.75 36.64 -4.34
C PHE A 104 4.79 37.83 -4.22
N LEU A 105 3.88 37.78 -3.23
CA LEU A 105 2.90 38.85 -3.01
C LEU A 105 3.51 40.09 -2.35
N TRP A 106 4.64 39.97 -1.63
CA TRP A 106 5.33 41.05 -0.88
C TRP A 106 4.38 41.91 -0.02
N HIS A 107 3.23 41.36 0.37
CA HIS A 107 2.21 42.01 1.17
C HIS A 107 1.57 40.96 2.10
N VAL A 108 1.93 41.02 3.38
CA VAL A 108 1.61 39.98 4.38
C VAL A 108 0.10 39.71 4.46
N ARG A 109 -0.74 40.74 4.36
CA ARG A 109 -2.20 40.55 4.42
C ARG A 109 -2.75 39.82 3.20
N SER A 110 -2.15 40.00 2.03
CA SER A 110 -2.53 39.27 0.81
C SER A 110 -2.15 37.80 0.95
N ALA A 111 -0.94 37.53 1.42
CA ALA A 111 -0.50 36.17 1.71
C ALA A 111 -1.40 35.48 2.74
N LEU A 112 -1.84 36.19 3.79
CA LEU A 112 -2.78 35.63 4.78
C LEU A 112 -4.13 35.21 4.18
N VAL A 113 -4.61 35.86 3.11
CA VAL A 113 -5.85 35.42 2.44
C VAL A 113 -5.65 34.05 1.78
N ALA A 114 -4.53 33.87 1.06
CA ALA A 114 -4.19 32.58 0.45
C ALA A 114 -3.94 31.50 1.53
N ILE A 115 -3.27 31.85 2.63
CA ILE A 115 -2.97 30.91 3.73
C ILE A 115 -4.25 30.40 4.41
N ILE A 116 -5.26 31.27 4.60
CA ILE A 116 -6.52 30.88 5.27
C ILE A 116 -7.39 29.99 4.39
N SER A 117 -7.23 30.02 3.06
CA SER A 117 -7.96 29.13 2.18
C SER A 117 -7.67 27.65 2.47
N LEU A 118 -6.44 27.34 2.89
CA LEU A 118 -5.99 25.97 3.15
C LEU A 118 -6.70 25.34 4.36
N PRO A 119 -6.69 25.90 5.59
CA PRO A 119 -7.44 25.34 6.72
C PRO A 119 -8.94 25.22 6.44
N LEU A 120 -9.54 26.18 5.75
CA LEU A 120 -10.97 26.13 5.42
C LEU A 120 -11.28 25.00 4.43
N GLY A 121 -10.45 24.83 3.39
CA GLY A 121 -10.57 23.72 2.43
C GLY A 121 -10.41 22.35 3.11
N LEU A 122 -9.43 22.24 4.01
CA LEU A 122 -9.22 21.08 4.88
C LEU A 122 -10.46 20.80 5.74
N CYS A 123 -11.01 21.80 6.43
CA CYS A 123 -12.22 21.63 7.26
C CYS A 123 -13.40 21.11 6.44
N ILE A 124 -13.63 21.64 5.23
CA ILE A 124 -14.69 21.15 4.34
C ILE A 124 -14.45 19.68 4.00
N ALA A 125 -13.23 19.31 3.63
CA ALA A 125 -12.90 17.92 3.31
C ALA A 125 -13.18 16.98 4.51
N PHE A 126 -12.73 17.34 5.72
CA PHE A 126 -12.97 16.54 6.93
C PHE A 126 -14.45 16.44 7.30
N ILE A 127 -15.23 17.51 7.14
CA ILE A 127 -16.67 17.50 7.38
C ILE A 127 -17.37 16.51 6.42
N VAL A 128 -17.03 16.55 5.13
CA VAL A 128 -17.61 15.63 4.14
C VAL A 128 -17.16 14.19 4.39
N MET A 129 -15.89 13.97 4.73
CA MET A 129 -15.38 12.66 5.13
C MET A 129 -16.15 12.07 6.30
N HIS A 130 -16.49 12.89 7.31
CA HIS A 130 -17.27 12.46 8.45
C HIS A 130 -18.68 12.00 8.03
N PHE A 131 -19.37 12.75 7.17
CA PHE A 131 -20.68 12.35 6.66
C PHE A 131 -20.64 11.09 5.79
N GLN A 132 -19.55 10.85 5.05
CA GLN A 132 -19.37 9.65 4.24
C GLN A 132 -18.88 8.44 5.05
N GLY A 133 -18.35 8.65 6.25
CA GLY A 133 -17.74 7.61 7.07
C GLY A 133 -16.33 7.21 6.61
N LEU A 134 -15.61 8.08 5.89
CA LEU A 134 -14.21 7.86 5.53
C LEU A 134 -13.31 8.13 6.74
N ASN A 135 -12.45 7.17 7.07
CA ASN A 135 -11.46 7.33 8.14
C ASN A 135 -10.23 8.10 7.65
N ALA A 136 -9.50 8.71 8.58
CA ALA A 136 -8.20 9.33 8.31
C ALA A 136 -7.11 8.25 8.30
N ASN A 137 -6.66 7.88 7.12
CA ASN A 137 -5.57 6.93 6.86
C ASN A 137 -4.56 7.52 5.88
N ILE A 138 -3.50 6.76 5.56
CA ILE A 138 -2.43 7.22 4.67
C ILE A 138 -2.94 7.70 3.32
N MET A 139 -3.85 6.94 2.71
CA MET A 139 -4.37 7.24 1.37
C MET A 139 -5.33 8.43 1.39
N SER A 140 -6.21 8.53 2.40
CA SER A 140 -7.14 9.65 2.51
C SER A 140 -6.43 10.97 2.86
N LEU A 141 -5.44 10.95 3.76
CA LEU A 141 -4.66 12.15 4.07
C LEU A 141 -3.71 12.51 2.92
N GLY A 142 -3.16 11.53 2.22
CA GLY A 142 -2.35 11.75 1.02
C GLY A 142 -3.15 12.45 -0.09
N GLY A 143 -4.44 12.15 -0.24
CA GLY A 143 -5.31 12.87 -1.18
C GLY A 143 -5.49 14.35 -0.83
N ILE A 144 -5.54 14.68 0.46
CA ILE A 144 -5.54 16.06 0.95
C ILE A 144 -4.19 16.73 0.70
N ALA A 145 -3.07 16.06 0.98
CA ALA A 145 -1.73 16.59 0.74
C ALA A 145 -1.52 16.97 -0.74
N ILE A 146 -1.89 16.07 -1.65
CA ILE A 146 -1.86 16.34 -3.10
C ILE A 146 -2.77 17.53 -3.48
N ALA A 147 -3.86 17.75 -2.73
CA ALA A 147 -4.79 18.84 -2.99
C ALA A 147 -4.28 20.21 -2.51
N VAL A 148 -3.50 20.29 -1.42
CA VAL A 148 -3.02 21.56 -0.82
C VAL A 148 -2.41 22.50 -1.86
N GLY A 149 -1.57 21.94 -2.72
CA GLY A 149 -0.94 22.65 -3.83
C GLY A 149 -1.93 23.36 -4.77
N ALA A 150 -2.89 22.62 -5.30
CA ALA A 150 -3.89 23.19 -6.22
C ALA A 150 -4.94 24.06 -5.49
N MET A 151 -5.12 23.91 -4.18
CA MET A 151 -6.10 24.71 -3.42
C MET A 151 -5.65 26.17 -3.29
N VAL A 152 -4.35 26.39 -3.09
CA VAL A 152 -3.83 27.75 -2.90
C VAL A 152 -3.76 28.52 -4.23
N ASP A 153 -3.49 27.81 -5.34
CA ASP A 153 -3.31 28.41 -6.66
C ASP A 153 -4.48 29.32 -7.07
N ALA A 154 -5.71 28.83 -6.95
CA ALA A 154 -6.90 29.63 -7.27
C ALA A 154 -7.02 30.90 -6.41
N ALA A 155 -6.59 30.86 -5.15
CA ALA A 155 -6.57 32.06 -4.31
C ALA A 155 -5.46 33.02 -4.77
N ILE A 156 -4.26 32.51 -5.09
CA ILE A 156 -3.12 33.32 -5.56
C ILE A 156 -3.45 34.01 -6.88
N VAL A 157 -3.95 33.28 -7.88
CA VAL A 157 -4.27 33.86 -9.21
C VAL A 157 -5.32 34.97 -9.08
N MET A 158 -6.31 34.78 -8.21
CA MET A 158 -7.33 35.79 -7.96
C MET A 158 -6.78 37.02 -7.22
N ILE A 159 -5.93 36.81 -6.20
CA ILE A 159 -5.24 37.88 -5.48
C ILE A 159 -4.34 38.67 -6.43
N GLU A 160 -3.60 37.99 -7.30
CA GLU A 160 -2.67 38.63 -8.22
C GLU A 160 -3.42 39.48 -9.26
N ASN A 161 -4.51 38.97 -9.85
CA ASN A 161 -5.34 39.78 -10.75
C ASN A 161 -5.89 41.04 -10.04
N ALA A 162 -6.30 40.88 -8.78
CA ALA A 162 -6.74 42.00 -7.96
C ALA A 162 -5.63 43.02 -7.65
N HIS A 163 -4.39 42.58 -7.37
CA HIS A 163 -3.25 43.48 -7.16
C HIS A 163 -2.97 44.29 -8.43
N LYS A 164 -2.99 43.62 -9.57
CA LYS A 164 -2.76 44.28 -10.86
C LYS A 164 -3.82 45.31 -11.19
N ARG A 165 -5.11 44.99 -11.02
CA ARG A 165 -6.20 45.95 -11.26
C ARG A 165 -6.13 47.15 -10.32
N LEU A 166 -5.70 46.96 -9.08
CA LEU A 166 -5.45 48.06 -8.14
C LEU A 166 -4.24 48.93 -8.55
N GLU A 167 -3.17 48.33 -9.06
CA GLU A 167 -2.01 49.05 -9.60
C GLU A 167 -2.38 49.85 -10.86
N GLU A 168 -3.10 49.25 -11.81
CA GLU A 168 -3.63 49.92 -13.01
C GLU A 168 -4.53 51.11 -12.65
N TRP A 169 -5.43 50.93 -11.68
CA TRP A 169 -6.32 52.01 -11.22
C TRP A 169 -5.52 53.17 -10.60
N GLN A 170 -4.50 52.87 -9.78
CA GLN A 170 -3.62 53.85 -9.15
C GLN A 170 -2.79 54.63 -10.19
N HIS A 171 -2.36 53.97 -11.27
CA HIS A 171 -1.65 54.62 -12.38
C HIS A 171 -2.57 55.54 -13.21
N GLN A 172 -3.83 55.15 -13.41
CA GLN A 172 -4.81 55.95 -14.13
C GLN A 172 -5.35 57.13 -13.29
N HIS A 173 -5.33 57.01 -11.96
CA HIS A 173 -5.83 58.02 -11.02
C HIS A 173 -4.75 58.41 -9.99
N PRO A 174 -3.63 59.02 -10.41
CA PRO A 174 -2.49 59.31 -9.53
C PRO A 174 -2.82 60.28 -8.39
N ASP A 175 -3.82 61.17 -8.59
CA ASP A 175 -4.19 62.23 -7.65
C ASP A 175 -5.36 61.85 -6.73
N ALA A 176 -5.96 60.67 -6.90
CA ALA A 176 -7.13 60.23 -6.12
C ALA A 176 -6.71 59.25 -5.00
N THR A 177 -7.20 59.48 -3.78
CA THR A 177 -7.05 58.51 -2.69
C THR A 177 -8.12 57.42 -2.81
N LEU A 178 -7.70 56.15 -2.81
CA LEU A 178 -8.58 54.99 -2.92
C LEU A 178 -9.58 54.94 -1.74
N ASP A 179 -10.85 55.28 -1.99
CA ASP A 179 -11.94 55.11 -1.01
C ASP A 179 -12.31 53.62 -0.86
N ASN A 180 -12.91 53.26 0.27
CA ASN A 180 -13.36 51.89 0.56
C ASN A 180 -14.35 51.37 -0.48
N LYS A 181 -15.25 52.23 -0.99
CA LYS A 181 -16.22 51.83 -2.02
C LYS A 181 -15.53 51.54 -3.35
N THR A 182 -14.60 52.40 -3.75
CA THR A 182 -13.84 52.23 -4.99
C THR A 182 -12.95 50.99 -4.93
N ARG A 183 -12.30 50.72 -3.79
CA ARG A 183 -11.55 49.47 -3.58
C ARG A 183 -12.42 48.24 -3.74
N TRP A 184 -13.59 48.23 -3.10
CA TRP A 184 -14.52 47.11 -3.18
C TRP A 184 -14.93 46.83 -4.64
N GLN A 185 -15.21 47.89 -5.40
CA GLN A 185 -15.52 47.79 -6.83
C GLN A 185 -14.36 47.17 -7.63
N VAL A 186 -13.13 47.71 -7.49
CA VAL A 186 -11.96 47.21 -8.24
C VAL A 186 -11.65 45.74 -7.93
N ILE A 187 -11.72 45.34 -6.65
CA ILE A 187 -11.53 43.92 -6.25
C ILE A 187 -12.65 43.03 -6.83
N THR A 188 -13.89 43.52 -6.83
CA THR A 188 -15.02 42.77 -7.38
C THR A 188 -14.87 42.60 -8.90
N ASP A 189 -14.51 43.66 -9.62
CA ASP A 189 -14.31 43.62 -11.07
C ASP A 189 -13.17 42.67 -11.46
N ALA A 190 -12.06 42.69 -10.69
CA ALA A 190 -10.96 41.74 -10.86
C ALA A 190 -11.38 40.28 -10.61
N SER A 191 -12.30 40.05 -9.67
CA SER A 191 -12.83 38.72 -9.36
C SER A 191 -13.82 38.24 -10.43
N VAL A 192 -14.63 39.15 -11.00
CA VAL A 192 -15.56 38.83 -12.10
C VAL A 192 -14.82 38.43 -13.37
N GLU A 193 -13.68 39.05 -13.64
CA GLU A 193 -12.85 38.75 -14.82
C GLU A 193 -12.29 37.32 -14.82
N VAL A 194 -11.73 36.89 -13.68
CA VAL A 194 -10.96 35.62 -13.58
C VAL A 194 -11.75 34.50 -12.91
N GLY A 195 -12.79 34.82 -12.15
CA GLY A 195 -13.61 33.87 -11.40
C GLY A 195 -14.16 32.70 -12.22
N PRO A 196 -14.79 32.93 -13.39
CA PRO A 196 -15.29 31.83 -14.23
C PRO A 196 -14.18 30.89 -14.70
N ALA A 197 -13.02 31.41 -15.08
CA ALA A 197 -11.92 30.59 -15.57
C ALA A 197 -11.33 29.71 -14.46
N LEU A 198 -11.06 30.28 -13.27
CA LEU A 198 -10.55 29.54 -12.12
C LEU A 198 -11.53 28.49 -11.60
N PHE A 199 -12.82 28.82 -11.54
CA PHE A 199 -13.81 27.85 -11.11
C PHE A 199 -13.89 26.66 -12.05
N ILE A 200 -13.90 26.92 -13.37
CA ILE A 200 -13.93 25.83 -14.37
C ILE A 200 -12.61 25.05 -14.37
N SER A 201 -11.47 25.71 -14.13
CA SER A 201 -10.16 25.05 -14.06
C SER A 201 -10.04 24.11 -12.85
N LEU A 202 -10.50 24.53 -11.67
CA LEU A 202 -10.61 23.66 -10.49
C LEU A 202 -11.63 22.53 -10.69
N LEU A 203 -12.72 22.79 -11.41
CA LEU A 203 -13.69 21.77 -11.79
C LEU A 203 -13.05 20.74 -12.73
N ILE A 204 -12.19 21.15 -13.66
CA ILE A 204 -11.39 20.24 -14.48
C ILE A 204 -10.48 19.36 -13.62
N ILE A 205 -9.77 19.91 -12.64
CA ILE A 205 -8.93 19.13 -11.71
C ILE A 205 -9.76 18.10 -10.92
N THR A 206 -10.96 18.50 -10.52
CA THR A 206 -11.88 17.67 -9.73
C THR A 206 -12.47 16.54 -10.58
N LEU A 207 -13.05 16.86 -11.74
CA LEU A 207 -13.73 15.89 -12.59
C LEU A 207 -12.77 15.00 -13.39
N SER A 208 -11.55 15.46 -13.69
CA SER A 208 -10.52 14.60 -14.29
C SER A 208 -10.09 13.44 -13.39
N PHE A 209 -10.39 13.51 -12.09
CA PHE A 209 -10.11 12.46 -11.12
C PHE A 209 -11.24 11.43 -10.96
N ILE A 210 -12.45 11.74 -11.44
CA ILE A 210 -13.61 10.84 -11.35
C ILE A 210 -13.32 9.43 -11.90
N PRO A 211 -12.60 9.28 -13.04
CA PRO A 211 -12.39 7.96 -13.59
C PRO A 211 -11.59 7.01 -12.66
N ILE A 212 -10.89 7.51 -11.63
CA ILE A 212 -10.23 6.66 -10.61
C ILE A 212 -11.24 5.81 -9.84
N PHE A 213 -12.46 6.30 -9.64
CA PHE A 213 -13.52 5.54 -8.99
C PHE A 213 -13.99 4.31 -9.79
N THR A 214 -13.52 4.15 -11.04
CA THR A 214 -13.77 2.94 -11.84
C THR A 214 -12.81 1.79 -11.53
N LEU A 215 -11.76 2.04 -10.72
CA LEU A 215 -10.91 0.99 -10.19
C LEU A 215 -11.71 0.08 -9.25
N GLU A 216 -11.55 -1.23 -9.44
CA GLU A 216 -12.30 -2.25 -8.70
C GLU A 216 -11.43 -2.88 -7.62
N GLY A 217 -12.01 -3.78 -6.81
CA GLY A 217 -11.23 -4.64 -5.92
C GLY A 217 -10.33 -3.92 -4.92
N GLN A 218 -9.08 -4.36 -4.84
CA GLN A 218 -8.08 -3.89 -3.86
C GLN A 218 -7.57 -2.49 -4.22
N GLU A 219 -7.23 -2.28 -5.49
CA GLU A 219 -6.77 -1.00 -6.02
C GLU A 219 -7.82 0.10 -5.82
N GLY A 220 -9.10 -0.19 -6.05
CA GLY A 220 -10.20 0.74 -5.80
C GLY A 220 -10.38 1.09 -4.32
N ARG A 221 -10.23 0.11 -3.41
CA ARG A 221 -10.30 0.37 -1.96
C ARG A 221 -9.10 1.17 -1.43
N LEU A 222 -7.94 1.05 -2.08
CA LEU A 222 -6.74 1.79 -1.71
C LEU A 222 -6.79 3.23 -2.22
N PHE A 223 -7.07 3.45 -3.51
CA PHE A 223 -7.05 4.77 -4.13
C PHE A 223 -8.39 5.52 -4.09
N GLY A 224 -9.50 4.84 -3.79
CA GLY A 224 -10.82 5.46 -3.65
C GLY A 224 -10.84 6.57 -2.59
N PRO A 225 -10.41 6.31 -1.34
CA PRO A 225 -10.33 7.35 -0.30
C PRO A 225 -9.43 8.52 -0.69
N LEU A 226 -8.32 8.26 -1.38
CA LEU A 226 -7.41 9.29 -1.91
C LEU A 226 -8.14 10.17 -2.93
N ALA A 227 -8.87 9.58 -3.86
CA ALA A 227 -9.64 10.32 -4.87
C ALA A 227 -10.78 11.13 -4.23
N PHE A 228 -11.52 10.59 -3.26
CA PHE A 228 -12.60 11.30 -2.57
C PHE A 228 -12.09 12.56 -1.85
N THR A 229 -11.07 12.39 -1.01
CA THR A 229 -10.53 13.50 -0.21
C THR A 229 -9.94 14.61 -1.06
N LYS A 230 -9.19 14.28 -2.12
CA LYS A 230 -8.73 15.25 -3.10
C LYS A 230 -9.91 15.99 -3.74
N THR A 231 -10.94 15.26 -4.18
CA THR A 231 -12.14 15.83 -4.82
C THR A 231 -12.87 16.79 -3.88
N TYR A 232 -13.04 16.43 -2.60
CA TYR A 232 -13.70 17.29 -1.61
C TYR A 232 -12.89 18.51 -1.25
N ALA A 233 -11.57 18.37 -1.10
CA ALA A 233 -10.67 19.49 -0.88
C ALA A 233 -10.72 20.48 -2.06
N MET A 234 -10.65 19.98 -3.30
CA MET A 234 -10.77 20.80 -4.51
C MET A 234 -12.13 21.47 -4.66
N ALA A 235 -13.22 20.72 -4.44
CA ALA A 235 -14.57 21.28 -4.49
C ALA A 235 -14.79 22.34 -3.41
N GLY A 236 -14.24 22.12 -2.21
CA GLY A 236 -14.23 23.09 -1.12
C GLY A 236 -13.45 24.34 -1.51
N ALA A 237 -12.24 24.21 -2.05
CA ALA A 237 -11.44 25.33 -2.51
C ALA A 237 -12.11 26.11 -3.65
N ALA A 238 -12.74 25.43 -4.61
CA ALA A 238 -13.49 26.07 -5.70
C ALA A 238 -14.69 26.88 -5.18
N LEU A 239 -15.42 26.35 -4.20
CA LEU A 239 -16.53 27.05 -3.56
C LEU A 239 -16.02 28.25 -2.75
N LEU A 240 -14.94 28.08 -1.99
CA LEU A 240 -14.31 29.15 -1.22
C LEU A 240 -13.74 30.26 -2.11
N ALA A 241 -13.19 29.91 -3.28
CA ALA A 241 -12.64 30.86 -4.24
C ALA A 241 -13.70 31.82 -4.80
N ILE A 242 -14.96 31.41 -4.91
CA ILE A 242 -16.06 32.30 -5.34
C ILE A 242 -16.69 33.05 -4.16
N VAL A 243 -16.80 32.40 -2.99
CA VAL A 243 -17.59 32.94 -1.87
C VAL A 243 -16.73 33.74 -0.89
N VAL A 244 -15.66 33.13 -0.37
CA VAL A 244 -14.92 33.64 0.79
C VAL A 244 -13.70 34.44 0.37
N ILE A 245 -12.94 33.97 -0.62
CA ILE A 245 -11.70 34.62 -1.07
C ILE A 245 -11.94 36.06 -1.56
N PRO A 246 -12.95 36.38 -2.42
CA PRO A 246 -13.22 37.74 -2.85
C PRO A 246 -13.52 38.69 -1.69
N ILE A 247 -14.25 38.21 -0.70
CA ILE A 247 -14.62 38.98 0.50
C ILE A 247 -13.39 39.24 1.37
N LEU A 248 -12.58 38.21 1.63
CA LEU A 248 -11.36 38.35 2.44
C LEU A 248 -10.34 39.28 1.76
N MET A 249 -10.17 39.16 0.44
CA MET A 249 -9.35 40.08 -0.34
C MET A 249 -9.81 41.53 -0.19
N GLY A 250 -11.10 41.82 -0.42
CA GLY A 250 -11.65 43.17 -0.31
C GLY A 250 -11.55 43.76 1.11
N TYR A 251 -11.58 42.90 2.13
CA TYR A 251 -11.50 43.29 3.54
C TYR A 251 -10.05 43.51 4.01
N TRP A 252 -9.11 42.64 3.65
CA TRP A 252 -7.72 42.63 4.15
C TRP A 252 -6.68 43.30 3.26
N ILE A 253 -6.88 43.34 1.94
CA ILE A 253 -5.97 44.04 1.03
C ILE A 253 -6.15 45.54 1.25
N ARG A 254 -5.35 46.11 2.16
CA ARG A 254 -5.33 47.53 2.52
C ARG A 254 -3.90 48.01 2.70
N GLY A 255 -3.60 49.17 2.14
CA GLY A 255 -2.29 49.81 2.22
C GLY A 255 -1.75 50.16 0.84
N LYS A 256 -0.48 50.59 0.78
CA LYS A 256 0.22 50.77 -0.50
C LYS A 256 0.61 49.39 -1.02
N ILE A 257 0.04 49.01 -2.16
CA ILE A 257 0.43 47.80 -2.86
C ILE A 257 1.75 48.09 -3.60
N PRO A 258 2.83 47.34 -3.33
CA PRO A 258 4.09 47.55 -4.02
C PRO A 258 3.94 47.22 -5.51
N PRO A 259 4.42 48.09 -6.42
CA PRO A 259 4.30 47.88 -7.86
C PRO A 259 5.09 46.66 -8.33
N GLU A 260 4.65 46.01 -9.40
CA GLU A 260 5.20 44.75 -9.91
C GLU A 260 6.74 44.77 -10.08
N SER A 261 7.26 45.90 -10.56
CA SER A 261 8.70 46.12 -10.82
C SER A 261 9.58 46.20 -9.56
N SER A 262 8.97 46.30 -8.38
CA SER A 262 9.68 46.47 -7.10
C SER A 262 10.12 45.14 -6.48
N ASN A 263 9.51 44.01 -6.84
CA ASN A 263 9.96 42.70 -6.39
C ASN A 263 11.20 42.27 -7.21
N PRO A 264 12.39 42.13 -6.58
CA PRO A 264 13.62 41.78 -7.29
C PRO A 264 13.54 40.41 -7.95
N LEU A 265 12.80 39.47 -7.37
CA LEU A 265 12.62 38.11 -7.89
C LEU A 265 11.85 38.12 -9.21
N ASN A 266 10.70 38.81 -9.23
CA ASN A 266 9.84 38.90 -10.40
C ASN A 266 10.56 39.60 -11.56
N ARG A 267 11.27 40.69 -11.26
CA ARG A 267 12.06 41.42 -12.26
C ARG A 267 13.15 40.55 -12.90
N PHE A 268 13.82 39.71 -12.11
CA PHE A 268 14.82 38.78 -12.62
C PHE A 268 14.20 37.68 -13.48
N LEU A 269 13.12 37.05 -13.00
CA LEU A 269 12.41 36.00 -13.72
C LEU A 269 11.85 36.50 -15.06
N ILE A 270 11.22 37.67 -15.07
CA ILE A 270 10.73 38.32 -16.30
C ILE A 270 11.89 38.60 -17.25
N ARG A 271 13.02 39.11 -16.76
CA ARG A 271 14.21 39.38 -17.59
C ARG A 271 14.78 38.12 -18.23
N VAL A 272 14.75 36.97 -17.55
CA VAL A 272 15.22 35.68 -18.10
C VAL A 272 14.21 35.09 -19.09
N TYR A 273 12.93 35.18 -18.75
CA TYR A 273 11.84 34.64 -19.55
C TYR A 273 11.63 35.38 -20.88
N HIS A 274 11.70 36.72 -20.84
CA HIS A 274 11.49 37.61 -21.98
C HIS A 274 12.27 37.25 -23.26
N PRO A 275 13.61 37.13 -23.24
CA PRO A 275 14.38 36.82 -24.45
C PRO A 275 14.05 35.44 -25.02
N LEU A 276 13.62 34.49 -24.19
CA LEU A 276 13.18 33.16 -24.63
C LEU A 276 11.83 33.23 -25.32
N LEU A 277 10.88 34.02 -24.79
CA LEU A 277 9.59 34.25 -25.43
C LEU A 277 9.74 34.86 -26.82
N LEU A 278 10.53 35.94 -26.95
CA LEU A 278 10.75 36.57 -28.26
C LEU A 278 11.40 35.61 -29.26
N LYS A 279 12.33 34.75 -28.81
CA LYS A 279 12.89 33.68 -29.66
C LYS A 279 11.83 32.65 -30.08
N VAL A 280 10.90 32.30 -29.20
CA VAL A 280 9.78 31.39 -29.51
C VAL A 280 8.83 32.01 -30.53
N LEU A 281 8.53 33.31 -30.41
CA LEU A 281 7.69 34.06 -31.35
C LEU A 281 8.36 34.26 -32.71
N HIS A 282 9.69 34.32 -32.76
CA HIS A 282 10.42 34.47 -34.02
C HIS A 282 10.29 33.23 -34.93
N TRP A 283 10.32 32.01 -34.37
CA TRP A 283 10.21 30.76 -35.14
C TRP A 283 9.17 29.76 -34.57
N PRO A 284 7.87 30.11 -34.57
CA PRO A 284 6.83 29.38 -33.83
C PRO A 284 6.59 27.95 -34.37
N LYS A 285 6.75 27.73 -35.68
CA LYS A 285 6.62 26.37 -36.26
C LYS A 285 7.79 25.46 -35.88
N THR A 286 8.99 26.02 -35.77
CA THR A 286 10.17 25.23 -35.38
C THR A 286 10.14 24.88 -33.90
N THR A 287 9.64 25.79 -33.04
CA THR A 287 9.51 25.52 -31.60
C THR A 287 8.45 24.46 -31.32
N LEU A 288 7.34 24.44 -32.06
CA LEU A 288 6.36 23.35 -32.02
C LEU A 288 6.96 22.01 -32.48
N LEU A 289 7.82 22.01 -33.50
CA LEU A 289 8.52 20.80 -33.94
C LEU A 289 9.49 20.30 -32.85
N VAL A 290 10.25 21.19 -32.22
CA VAL A 290 11.14 20.84 -31.09
C VAL A 290 10.34 20.29 -29.91
N ALA A 291 9.18 20.86 -29.61
CA ALA A 291 8.28 20.32 -28.58
C ALA A 291 7.78 18.91 -28.96
N ALA A 292 7.33 18.70 -30.19
CA ALA A 292 6.93 17.37 -30.66
C ALA A 292 8.08 16.34 -30.54
N LEU A 293 9.31 16.74 -30.88
CA LEU A 293 10.50 15.91 -30.68
C LEU A 293 10.81 15.67 -29.20
N SER A 294 10.54 16.63 -28.30
CA SER A 294 10.74 16.41 -26.86
C SER A 294 9.83 15.32 -26.31
N VAL A 295 8.63 15.12 -26.89
CA VAL A 295 7.77 14.00 -26.51
C VAL A 295 8.41 12.67 -26.85
N LEU A 296 9.08 12.55 -28.00
CA LEU A 296 9.79 11.32 -28.39
C LEU A 296 10.93 10.95 -27.43
N THR A 297 11.49 11.90 -26.69
CA THR A 297 12.54 11.62 -25.70
C THR A 297 12.06 10.68 -24.58
N VAL A 298 10.75 10.63 -24.32
CA VAL A 298 10.16 9.75 -23.29
C VAL A 298 10.29 8.27 -23.61
N LEU A 299 10.51 7.91 -24.87
CA LEU A 299 10.68 6.52 -25.29
C LEU A 299 11.91 5.88 -24.61
N TRP A 300 12.92 6.67 -24.27
CA TRP A 300 14.11 6.17 -23.60
C TRP A 300 13.87 5.76 -22.13
N PRO A 301 13.37 6.64 -21.23
CA PRO A 301 13.06 6.24 -19.87
C PRO A 301 11.93 5.19 -19.80
N LEU A 302 10.95 5.24 -20.72
CA LEU A 302 9.83 4.28 -20.76
C LEU A 302 10.31 2.84 -21.01
N ASN A 303 11.38 2.65 -21.80
CA ASN A 303 12.02 1.35 -22.01
C ASN A 303 12.94 0.90 -20.85
N LYS A 304 13.13 1.73 -19.82
CA LYS A 304 14.05 1.47 -18.69
C LYS A 304 13.34 1.30 -17.35
N VAL A 305 12.15 1.89 -17.19
CA VAL A 305 11.36 1.76 -15.96
C VAL A 305 10.69 0.38 -15.90
N GLY A 306 10.80 -0.28 -14.74
CA GLY A 306 10.13 -1.55 -14.46
C GLY A 306 8.65 -1.37 -14.11
N GLY A 307 7.92 -2.47 -13.94
CA GLY A 307 6.51 -2.48 -13.54
C GLY A 307 6.26 -3.21 -12.22
N GLU A 308 5.43 -2.64 -11.35
CA GLU A 308 4.97 -3.26 -10.10
C GLU A 308 3.51 -2.89 -9.80
N PHE A 309 2.80 -3.68 -9.00
CA PHE A 309 1.39 -3.37 -8.67
C PHE A 309 1.30 -2.12 -7.80
N LEU A 310 2.04 -2.13 -6.69
CA LEU A 310 2.14 -1.06 -5.71
C LEU A 310 3.56 -1.01 -5.16
N PRO A 311 4.07 0.20 -4.85
CA PRO A 311 5.32 0.35 -4.12
C PRO A 311 5.35 -0.48 -2.85
N GLN A 312 6.54 -0.96 -2.47
CA GLN A 312 6.70 -1.72 -1.25
C GLN A 312 6.61 -0.81 -0.02
N ILE A 313 5.44 -0.81 0.61
CA ILE A 313 5.19 -0.06 1.85
C ILE A 313 5.96 -0.75 2.98
N ASN A 314 6.79 0.04 3.67
CA ASN A 314 7.51 -0.39 4.86
C ASN A 314 6.59 -0.29 6.09
N GLU A 315 6.28 -1.42 6.72
CA GLU A 315 5.43 -1.50 7.91
C GLU A 315 6.22 -1.34 9.22
N GLY A 316 7.55 -1.37 9.17
CA GLY A 316 8.46 -1.43 10.33
C GLY A 316 8.68 -2.84 10.87
N ASP A 317 7.70 -3.72 10.73
CA ASP A 317 7.79 -5.14 11.07
C ASP A 317 7.79 -6.01 9.80
N LEU A 318 8.32 -7.22 9.91
CA LEU A 318 8.39 -8.20 8.83
C LEU A 318 7.78 -9.53 9.25
N LEU A 319 7.34 -10.31 8.27
CA LEU A 319 6.88 -11.68 8.44
C LEU A 319 7.78 -12.62 7.63
N TYR A 320 8.32 -13.63 8.30
CA TYR A 320 9.07 -14.71 7.70
C TYR A 320 8.16 -15.94 7.54
N MET A 321 8.01 -16.42 6.31
CA MET A 321 7.10 -17.53 5.98
C MET A 321 7.77 -18.53 5.04
N PRO A 322 8.79 -19.23 5.54
CA PRO A 322 9.50 -20.14 4.69
C PRO A 322 8.60 -21.33 4.30
N SER A 323 8.95 -21.98 3.19
CA SER A 323 8.22 -23.12 2.66
C SER A 323 9.15 -24.34 2.63
N THR A 324 8.62 -25.49 3.02
CA THR A 324 9.34 -26.78 3.04
C THR A 324 8.52 -27.85 2.33
N LEU A 325 9.11 -29.02 2.11
CA LEU A 325 8.39 -30.16 1.55
C LEU A 325 7.40 -30.74 2.56
N PRO A 326 6.25 -31.29 2.10
CA PRO A 326 5.28 -31.88 2.99
C PRO A 326 5.82 -33.09 3.77
N GLY A 327 5.26 -33.31 4.97
CA GLY A 327 5.51 -34.52 5.76
C GLY A 327 6.59 -34.40 6.84
N ILE A 328 7.01 -33.18 7.17
CA ILE A 328 7.78 -32.90 8.38
C ILE A 328 6.90 -33.15 9.63
N SER A 329 7.49 -33.75 10.67
CA SER A 329 6.77 -33.98 11.92
C SER A 329 6.62 -32.68 12.72
N ALA A 330 5.57 -32.55 13.53
CA ALA A 330 5.37 -31.38 14.39
C ALA A 330 6.56 -31.12 15.34
N ALA A 331 7.22 -32.19 15.80
CA ALA A 331 8.40 -32.07 16.67
C ALA A 331 9.61 -31.49 15.92
N GLU A 332 9.88 -31.93 14.69
CA GLU A 332 10.97 -31.36 13.89
C GLU A 332 10.62 -29.95 13.40
N ALA A 333 9.35 -29.68 13.06
CA ALA A 333 8.89 -28.34 12.72
C ALA A 333 9.08 -27.34 13.89
N ALA A 334 8.81 -27.77 15.14
CA ALA A 334 9.07 -26.96 16.33
C ALA A 334 10.57 -26.70 16.56
N SER A 335 11.40 -27.73 16.37
CA SER A 335 12.86 -27.63 16.44
C SER A 335 13.40 -26.68 15.38
N MET A 336 12.87 -26.79 14.16
CA MET A 336 13.18 -25.92 13.03
C MET A 336 12.77 -24.47 13.31
N LEU A 337 11.57 -24.24 13.85
CA LEU A 337 11.09 -22.92 14.27
C LEU A 337 12.05 -22.25 15.24
N GLN A 338 12.43 -22.96 16.31
CA GLN A 338 13.36 -22.40 17.30
C GLN A 338 14.75 -22.12 16.67
N LYS A 339 15.24 -23.00 15.79
CA LYS A 339 16.52 -22.78 15.09
C LYS A 339 16.46 -21.53 14.21
N THR A 340 15.39 -21.35 13.44
CA THR A 340 15.22 -20.16 12.59
C THR A 340 15.09 -18.90 13.44
N ASP A 341 14.36 -18.96 14.55
CA ASP A 341 14.12 -17.79 15.40
C ASP A 341 15.40 -17.31 16.09
N LYS A 342 16.28 -18.24 16.52
CA LYS A 342 17.64 -17.91 17.00
C LYS A 342 18.48 -17.20 15.93
N LEU A 343 18.42 -17.67 14.68
CA LEU A 343 19.17 -17.06 13.58
C LEU A 343 18.62 -15.68 13.24
N ILE A 344 17.30 -15.48 13.25
CA ILE A 344 16.68 -14.17 13.05
C ILE A 344 17.11 -13.20 14.16
N MET A 345 17.05 -13.63 15.43
CA MET A 345 17.41 -12.81 16.59
C MET A 345 18.92 -12.46 16.62
N SER A 346 19.76 -13.16 15.86
CA SER A 346 21.19 -12.84 15.73
C SER A 346 21.46 -11.57 14.92
N VAL A 347 20.50 -11.10 14.12
CA VAL A 347 20.63 -9.86 13.34
C VAL A 347 20.39 -8.64 14.24
N PRO A 348 21.32 -7.66 14.32
CA PRO A 348 21.27 -6.57 15.31
C PRO A 348 20.03 -5.68 15.23
N GLU A 349 19.44 -5.51 14.06
CA GLU A 349 18.24 -4.68 13.86
C GLU A 349 16.96 -5.35 14.38
N VAL A 350 16.97 -6.65 14.66
CA VAL A 350 15.81 -7.36 15.19
C VAL A 350 15.67 -7.07 16.69
N ALA A 351 14.47 -6.66 17.11
CA ALA A 351 14.13 -6.44 18.51
C ALA A 351 13.48 -7.66 19.14
N ARG A 352 12.56 -8.32 18.41
CA ARG A 352 11.81 -9.50 18.86
C ARG A 352 11.48 -10.42 17.71
N VAL A 353 11.40 -11.71 18.03
CA VAL A 353 10.99 -12.76 17.09
C VAL A 353 9.89 -13.59 17.73
N PHE A 354 8.74 -13.67 17.08
CA PHE A 354 7.64 -14.50 17.52
C PHE A 354 7.30 -15.52 16.44
N GLY A 355 7.91 -16.69 16.55
CA GLY A 355 7.69 -17.82 15.66
C GLY A 355 6.37 -18.50 15.93
N LYS A 356 5.72 -18.93 14.86
CA LYS A 356 4.57 -19.83 14.93
C LYS A 356 4.71 -20.92 13.87
N THR A 357 4.52 -22.18 14.26
CA THR A 357 4.24 -23.29 13.33
C THR A 357 2.84 -23.78 13.51
N GLY A 358 2.16 -24.17 12.42
CA GLY A 358 0.75 -24.53 12.48
C GLY A 358 -0.12 -23.32 12.73
N LYS A 359 -1.30 -23.57 13.29
CA LYS A 359 -2.36 -22.56 13.40
C LYS A 359 -2.65 -22.15 14.84
N ALA A 360 -3.08 -20.90 14.99
CA ALA A 360 -3.79 -20.48 16.19
C ALA A 360 -5.22 -21.06 16.22
N GLU A 361 -5.85 -21.11 17.39
CA GLU A 361 -7.24 -21.57 17.56
C GLU A 361 -8.25 -20.54 17.03
N THR A 362 -8.30 -20.39 15.71
CA THR A 362 -9.20 -19.51 14.98
C THR A 362 -9.43 -20.03 13.56
N ALA A 363 -10.63 -19.83 13.02
CA ALA A 363 -10.93 -20.17 11.63
C ALA A 363 -10.17 -19.32 10.60
N THR A 364 -9.63 -18.17 11.02
CA THR A 364 -8.84 -17.28 10.14
C THR A 364 -7.42 -17.80 9.88
N ASP A 365 -7.00 -18.87 10.56
CA ASP A 365 -5.69 -19.46 10.43
C ASP A 365 -5.82 -20.96 10.15
N SER A 366 -5.49 -21.35 8.92
CA SER A 366 -5.54 -22.75 8.45
C SER A 366 -4.14 -23.33 8.22
N ALA A 367 -3.11 -22.71 8.78
CA ALA A 367 -1.74 -23.13 8.60
C ALA A 367 -1.51 -24.59 9.08
N PRO A 368 -0.90 -25.45 8.25
CA PRO A 368 -0.47 -26.76 8.70
C PRO A 368 0.77 -26.65 9.59
N LEU A 369 1.03 -27.66 10.43
CA LEU A 369 2.18 -27.67 11.35
C LEU A 369 3.54 -27.59 10.64
N GLU A 370 3.60 -27.96 9.36
CA GLU A 370 4.79 -27.81 8.52
C GLU A 370 5.03 -26.38 8.01
N MET A 371 4.03 -25.52 8.09
CA MET A 371 4.16 -24.11 7.70
C MET A 371 4.52 -23.27 8.92
N VAL A 372 5.55 -22.44 8.73
CA VAL A 372 6.03 -21.47 9.70
C VAL A 372 5.54 -20.08 9.29
N GLU A 373 5.07 -19.31 10.28
CA GLU A 373 4.86 -17.88 10.17
C GLU A 373 5.52 -17.20 11.39
N THR A 374 6.66 -16.57 11.18
CA THR A 374 7.42 -15.88 12.23
C THR A 374 7.25 -14.38 12.08
N THR A 375 6.71 -13.72 13.10
CA THR A 375 6.58 -12.25 13.13
C THR A 375 7.85 -11.65 13.73
N ILE A 376 8.47 -10.73 12.98
CA ILE A 376 9.75 -10.11 13.32
C ILE A 376 9.50 -8.64 13.57
N GLN A 377 9.75 -8.20 14.79
CA GLN A 377 9.75 -6.78 15.12
C GLN A 377 11.17 -6.24 15.00
N LEU A 378 11.34 -5.22 14.17
CA LEU A 378 12.61 -4.53 14.07
C LEU A 378 12.69 -3.44 15.15
N LYS A 379 13.92 -3.10 15.53
CA LYS A 379 14.20 -1.94 16.35
C LYS A 379 13.76 -0.67 15.63
N PRO A 380 13.46 0.41 16.39
CA PRO A 380 13.29 1.73 15.81
C PRO A 380 14.38 2.07 14.79
N GLN A 381 14.01 2.73 13.68
CA GLN A 381 14.89 2.94 12.53
C GLN A 381 16.15 3.76 12.87
N ASP A 382 16.07 4.62 13.88
CA ASP A 382 17.17 5.41 14.45
C ASP A 382 18.22 4.56 15.18
N GLN A 383 17.91 3.30 15.50
CA GLN A 383 18.83 2.37 16.17
C GLN A 383 19.51 1.39 15.21
N TRP A 384 19.26 1.50 13.91
CA TRP A 384 19.88 0.63 12.91
C TRP A 384 21.36 0.98 12.72
N ARG A 385 22.16 -0.01 12.30
CA ARG A 385 23.57 0.25 11.97
C ARG A 385 23.67 1.32 10.86
N PRO A 386 24.74 2.13 10.83
CA PRO A 386 24.91 3.16 9.80
C PRO A 386 24.83 2.58 8.38
N GLY A 387 24.05 3.21 7.50
CA GLY A 387 23.89 2.80 6.10
C GLY A 387 22.99 1.59 5.87
N MET A 388 22.29 1.08 6.89
CA MET A 388 21.29 0.02 6.76
C MET A 388 19.98 0.55 6.19
N THR A 389 19.34 -0.29 5.39
CA THR A 389 18.00 -0.07 4.83
C THR A 389 17.18 -1.34 5.02
N MET A 390 15.86 -1.25 4.89
CA MET A 390 14.99 -2.44 4.98
C MET A 390 15.43 -3.55 4.02
N ASP A 391 15.75 -3.19 2.77
CA ASP A 391 16.19 -4.13 1.75
C ASP A 391 17.50 -4.85 2.16
N LYS A 392 18.45 -4.13 2.76
CA LYS A 392 19.71 -4.71 3.27
C LYS A 392 19.49 -5.60 4.50
N ILE A 393 18.58 -5.23 5.39
CA ILE A 393 18.21 -6.06 6.55
C ILE A 393 17.62 -7.38 6.06
N ILE A 394 16.70 -7.32 5.10
CA ILE A 394 16.09 -8.50 4.49
C ILE A 394 17.15 -9.36 3.78
N GLU A 395 18.12 -8.75 3.10
CA GLU A 395 19.23 -9.47 2.46
C GLU A 395 20.13 -10.18 3.50
N GLU A 396 20.47 -9.52 4.60
CA GLU A 396 21.24 -10.11 5.69
C GLU A 396 20.47 -11.23 6.41
N LEU A 397 19.17 -11.03 6.65
CA LEU A 397 18.27 -12.05 7.18
C LEU A 397 18.19 -13.25 6.25
N ASP A 398 18.00 -13.04 4.96
CA ASP A 398 17.90 -14.14 4.00
C ASP A 398 19.19 -14.94 3.88
N ASN A 399 20.35 -14.27 3.97
CA ASN A 399 21.66 -14.93 3.96
C ASN A 399 21.98 -15.67 5.27
N THR A 400 21.53 -15.15 6.41
CA THR A 400 21.82 -15.71 7.75
C THR A 400 20.88 -16.86 8.10
N VAL A 401 19.58 -16.71 7.82
CA VAL A 401 18.53 -17.63 8.24
C VAL A 401 18.31 -18.66 7.13
N ARG A 402 19.23 -19.61 6.98
CA ARG A 402 19.12 -20.68 5.97
C ARG A 402 19.27 -22.05 6.60
N LEU A 403 18.34 -22.94 6.26
CA LEU A 403 18.39 -24.35 6.60
C LEU A 403 18.25 -25.20 5.32
N PRO A 404 18.89 -26.38 5.26
CA PRO A 404 18.73 -27.28 4.12
C PRO A 404 17.26 -27.66 3.90
N GLY A 405 16.79 -27.57 2.66
CA GLY A 405 15.40 -27.92 2.31
C GLY A 405 14.36 -26.88 2.71
N LEU A 406 14.78 -25.68 3.14
CA LEU A 406 13.90 -24.59 3.51
C LEU A 406 14.02 -23.42 2.53
N ALA A 407 12.94 -23.12 1.80
CA ALA A 407 12.87 -21.97 0.91
C ALA A 407 12.34 -20.75 1.65
N ASN A 408 13.18 -19.74 1.85
CA ASN A 408 12.81 -18.52 2.56
C ASN A 408 11.85 -17.64 1.77
N LEU A 409 11.01 -16.91 2.51
CA LEU A 409 10.15 -15.85 1.99
C LEU A 409 9.96 -14.79 3.08
N TRP A 410 10.21 -13.53 2.74
CA TRP A 410 10.14 -12.39 3.65
C TRP A 410 9.15 -11.36 3.08
N VAL A 411 8.14 -11.00 3.86
CA VAL A 411 7.05 -10.11 3.41
C VAL A 411 6.53 -9.22 4.54
N PRO A 412 6.02 -8.02 4.25
CA PRO A 412 5.34 -7.21 5.26
C PRO A 412 4.03 -7.86 5.76
N PRO A 413 3.70 -7.81 7.06
CA PRO A 413 2.54 -8.50 7.63
C PRO A 413 1.18 -8.13 7.03
N ILE A 414 0.86 -6.84 6.90
CA ILE A 414 -0.43 -6.37 6.37
C ILE A 414 -0.51 -6.70 4.87
N ARG A 415 0.57 -6.43 4.12
CA ARG A 415 0.63 -6.76 2.68
C ARG A 415 0.35 -8.23 2.44
N ASN A 416 1.04 -9.12 3.14
CA ASN A 416 0.86 -10.56 2.99
C ASN A 416 -0.57 -11.02 3.26
N ARG A 417 -1.18 -10.55 4.36
CA ARG A 417 -2.56 -10.93 4.68
C ARG A 417 -3.57 -10.45 3.64
N ILE A 418 -3.31 -9.32 2.98
CA ILE A 418 -4.13 -8.82 1.88
C ILE A 418 -3.93 -9.67 0.61
N ASP A 419 -2.68 -10.00 0.26
CA ASP A 419 -2.35 -10.80 -0.92
C ASP A 419 -2.95 -12.22 -0.83
N MET A 420 -2.81 -12.87 0.34
CA MET A 420 -3.42 -14.17 0.62
C MET A 420 -4.94 -14.13 0.58
N LEU A 421 -5.57 -13.08 1.11
CA LEU A 421 -7.03 -12.93 1.05
C LEU A 421 -7.54 -12.70 -0.37
N SER A 422 -6.75 -12.01 -1.20
CA SER A 422 -7.15 -11.60 -2.54
C SER A 422 -6.94 -12.69 -3.58
N THR A 423 -5.82 -13.42 -3.50
CA THR A 423 -5.41 -14.40 -4.52
C THR A 423 -5.11 -15.79 -3.96
N GLY A 424 -4.96 -15.93 -2.64
CA GLY A 424 -4.48 -17.13 -1.97
C GLY A 424 -2.95 -17.22 -1.87
N ILE A 425 -2.22 -16.51 -2.74
CA ILE A 425 -0.77 -16.59 -2.83
C ILE A 425 -0.11 -15.69 -1.76
N LYS A 426 0.90 -16.22 -1.07
CA LYS A 426 1.67 -15.50 -0.03
C LYS A 426 2.90 -14.75 -0.56
N SER A 427 3.34 -15.08 -1.76
CA SER A 427 4.44 -14.40 -2.48
C SER A 427 3.90 -13.38 -3.49
N PRO A 428 4.66 -12.32 -3.84
CA PRO A 428 4.21 -11.32 -4.82
C PRO A 428 3.89 -11.94 -6.19
N ILE A 429 4.70 -12.91 -6.62
CA ILE A 429 4.50 -13.69 -7.84
C ILE A 429 4.05 -15.09 -7.44
N GLY A 430 2.94 -15.55 -8.02
CA GLY A 430 2.44 -16.92 -7.87
C GLY A 430 2.11 -17.55 -9.21
N ILE A 431 2.34 -18.85 -9.32
CA ILE A 431 1.86 -19.65 -10.45
C ILE A 431 0.89 -20.70 -9.91
N LYS A 432 -0.31 -20.76 -10.49
CA LYS A 432 -1.35 -21.75 -10.16
C LYS A 432 -1.39 -22.80 -11.26
N VAL A 433 -1.14 -24.05 -10.88
CA VAL A 433 -1.27 -25.21 -11.77
C VAL A 433 -2.52 -25.97 -11.35
N SER A 434 -3.52 -26.04 -12.22
CA SER A 434 -4.82 -26.63 -11.91
C SER A 434 -5.19 -27.73 -12.90
N GLY A 435 -5.86 -28.77 -12.42
CA GLY A 435 -6.19 -29.94 -13.22
C GLY A 435 -7.22 -30.84 -12.54
N THR A 436 -7.34 -32.08 -13.00
CA THR A 436 -8.23 -33.10 -12.39
C THR A 436 -7.46 -34.30 -11.81
N VAL A 437 -6.20 -34.47 -12.19
CA VAL A 437 -5.32 -35.55 -11.74
C VAL A 437 -4.14 -34.94 -10.97
N LEU A 438 -3.99 -35.31 -9.70
CA LEU A 438 -2.99 -34.72 -8.78
C LEU A 438 -1.56 -34.94 -9.28
N ALA A 439 -1.21 -36.19 -9.64
CA ALA A 439 0.10 -36.52 -10.18
C ALA A 439 0.50 -35.70 -11.42
N ASP A 440 -0.45 -35.37 -12.31
CA ASP A 440 -0.16 -34.54 -13.49
C ASP A 440 0.10 -33.08 -13.12
N ILE A 441 -0.65 -32.55 -12.15
CA ILE A 441 -0.46 -31.20 -11.61
C ILE A 441 0.90 -31.09 -10.93
N ASP A 442 1.26 -32.06 -10.07
CA ASP A 442 2.53 -32.05 -9.35
C ASP A 442 3.73 -32.16 -10.29
N THR A 443 3.67 -33.05 -11.30
CA THR A 443 4.72 -33.17 -12.33
C THR A 443 4.91 -31.83 -13.06
N MET A 444 3.81 -31.16 -13.39
CA MET A 444 3.83 -29.88 -14.09
C MET A 444 4.40 -28.77 -13.20
N ALA A 445 3.98 -28.73 -11.93
CA ALA A 445 4.45 -27.74 -10.97
C ALA A 445 5.96 -27.90 -10.69
N GLU A 446 6.47 -29.12 -10.64
CA GLU A 446 7.90 -29.42 -10.51
C GLU A 446 8.72 -28.91 -11.69
N GLN A 447 8.28 -29.20 -12.92
CA GLN A 447 8.96 -28.70 -14.12
C GLN A 447 8.97 -27.17 -14.18
N ILE A 448 7.86 -26.54 -13.79
CA ILE A 448 7.77 -25.07 -13.73
C ILE A 448 8.67 -24.51 -12.62
N GLU A 449 8.74 -25.17 -11.46
CA GLU A 449 9.63 -24.80 -10.36
C GLU A 449 11.10 -24.78 -10.81
N GLU A 450 11.56 -25.84 -11.49
CA GLU A 450 12.93 -25.93 -12.01
C GLU A 450 13.22 -24.83 -13.04
N VAL A 451 12.30 -24.59 -13.97
CA VAL A 451 12.44 -23.53 -14.98
C VAL A 451 12.44 -22.15 -14.33
N ALA A 452 11.58 -21.90 -13.34
CA ALA A 452 11.48 -20.63 -12.64
C ALA A 452 12.79 -20.24 -11.96
N ARG A 453 13.51 -21.21 -11.37
CA ARG A 453 14.84 -20.98 -10.76
C ARG A 453 15.91 -20.54 -11.77
N THR A 454 15.72 -20.81 -13.07
CA THR A 454 16.67 -20.39 -14.11
C THR A 454 16.46 -18.94 -14.57
N VAL A 455 15.35 -18.31 -14.18
CA VAL A 455 15.01 -16.95 -14.63
C VAL A 455 15.78 -15.90 -13.82
N PRO A 456 16.48 -14.95 -14.49
CA PRO A 456 17.17 -13.87 -13.79
C PRO A 456 16.23 -13.01 -12.93
N GLY A 457 16.58 -12.83 -11.67
CA GLY A 457 15.81 -12.04 -10.69
C GLY A 457 14.94 -12.86 -9.75
N VAL A 458 14.82 -14.18 -9.96
CA VAL A 458 14.19 -15.11 -9.02
C VAL A 458 15.20 -15.51 -7.94
N ALA A 459 14.89 -15.22 -6.67
CA ALA A 459 15.70 -15.59 -5.52
C ALA A 459 15.36 -17.01 -5.04
N SER A 460 14.07 -17.31 -4.95
CA SER A 460 13.59 -18.65 -4.58
C SER A 460 12.29 -18.98 -5.33
N ALA A 461 12.13 -20.25 -5.67
CA ALA A 461 10.90 -20.79 -6.23
C ALA A 461 10.65 -22.19 -5.66
N LEU A 462 9.46 -22.39 -5.09
CA LEU A 462 9.05 -23.67 -4.53
C LEU A 462 7.58 -23.94 -4.86
N ALA A 463 7.32 -25.11 -5.46
CA ALA A 463 5.97 -25.62 -5.64
C ALA A 463 5.52 -26.41 -4.41
N GLU A 464 4.33 -26.12 -3.91
CA GLU A 464 3.68 -27.01 -2.95
C GLU A 464 3.35 -28.35 -3.62
N ARG A 465 3.71 -29.46 -2.98
CA ARG A 465 3.42 -30.79 -3.49
C ARG A 465 2.07 -31.27 -2.96
N LEU A 466 1.14 -31.60 -3.86
CA LEU A 466 -0.16 -32.17 -3.52
C LEU A 466 0.01 -33.61 -2.99
N GLU A 467 0.94 -34.36 -3.59
CA GLU A 467 1.36 -35.70 -3.19
C GLU A 467 2.71 -35.62 -2.44
N GLY A 468 2.77 -36.19 -1.24
CA GLY A 468 3.93 -36.05 -0.35
C GLY A 468 3.61 -36.36 1.12
N GLY A 469 2.33 -36.49 1.45
CA GLY A 469 1.88 -37.02 2.73
C GLY A 469 2.34 -38.47 2.91
N ARG A 470 2.81 -38.79 4.12
CA ARG A 470 3.23 -40.14 4.50
C ARG A 470 2.13 -40.81 5.31
N TYR A 471 1.73 -42.01 4.90
CA TYR A 471 0.65 -42.77 5.50
C TYR A 471 1.12 -44.13 6.01
N ILE A 472 0.52 -44.57 7.11
CA ILE A 472 0.55 -45.96 7.57
C ILE A 472 -0.87 -46.50 7.43
N ASN A 473 -1.09 -47.29 6.38
CA ASN A 473 -2.40 -47.86 6.06
C ASN A 473 -2.60 -49.14 6.87
N VAL A 474 -3.72 -49.23 7.56
CA VAL A 474 -4.21 -50.46 8.19
C VAL A 474 -5.29 -51.03 7.29
N GLU A 475 -4.89 -51.89 6.36
CA GLU A 475 -5.78 -52.53 5.39
C GLU A 475 -6.48 -53.72 6.05
N ILE A 476 -7.66 -53.47 6.61
CA ILE A 476 -8.43 -54.47 7.36
C ILE A 476 -8.89 -55.58 6.43
N ASN A 477 -8.48 -56.81 6.74
CA ASN A 477 -8.89 -57.98 6.01
C ASN A 477 -10.16 -58.55 6.65
N ARG A 478 -11.29 -58.38 5.94
CA ARG A 478 -12.62 -58.78 6.42
C ARG A 478 -12.72 -60.28 6.71
N GLU A 479 -12.08 -61.12 5.91
CA GLU A 479 -12.10 -62.58 6.10
C GLU A 479 -11.33 -63.00 7.34
N LYS A 480 -10.15 -62.39 7.55
CA LYS A 480 -9.35 -62.63 8.77
C LYS A 480 -10.07 -62.16 10.02
N ALA A 481 -10.63 -60.94 10.02
CA ALA A 481 -11.38 -60.38 11.15
C ALA A 481 -12.63 -61.22 11.51
N ALA A 482 -13.35 -61.72 10.50
CA ALA A 482 -14.55 -62.54 10.70
C ALA A 482 -14.25 -63.84 11.46
N ARG A 483 -13.05 -64.43 11.33
CA ARG A 483 -12.63 -65.62 12.09
C ARG A 483 -12.63 -65.42 13.61
N TYR A 484 -12.47 -64.18 14.05
CA TYR A 484 -12.43 -63.79 15.45
C TYR A 484 -13.75 -63.12 15.90
N GLY A 485 -14.79 -63.16 15.07
CA GLY A 485 -16.07 -62.51 15.34
C GLY A 485 -15.99 -60.98 15.37
N MET A 486 -15.00 -60.38 14.68
CA MET A 486 -14.80 -58.94 14.66
C MET A 486 -15.31 -58.32 13.36
N THR A 487 -16.03 -57.20 13.47
CA THR A 487 -16.40 -56.35 12.35
C THR A 487 -15.26 -55.39 12.00
N VAL A 488 -15.36 -54.72 10.85
CA VAL A 488 -14.40 -53.66 10.47
C VAL A 488 -14.37 -52.54 11.51
N ALA A 489 -15.53 -52.17 12.07
CA ALA A 489 -15.64 -51.13 13.08
C ALA A 489 -14.91 -51.53 14.38
N ASP A 490 -14.99 -52.80 14.78
CA ASP A 490 -14.30 -53.30 15.97
C ASP A 490 -12.78 -53.20 15.84
N VAL A 491 -12.24 -53.53 14.65
CA VAL A 491 -10.81 -53.38 14.38
C VAL A 491 -10.41 -51.89 14.31
N GLN A 492 -11.24 -51.04 13.69
CA GLN A 492 -10.99 -49.60 13.61
C GLN A 492 -10.95 -48.90 14.97
N LEU A 493 -11.67 -49.42 15.98
CA LEU A 493 -11.64 -48.88 17.35
C LEU A 493 -10.22 -48.90 17.95
N PHE A 494 -9.44 -49.95 17.67
CA PHE A 494 -8.04 -50.02 18.09
C PHE A 494 -7.17 -48.99 17.35
N VAL A 495 -7.48 -48.69 16.09
CA VAL A 495 -6.78 -47.65 15.33
C VAL A 495 -7.07 -46.25 15.88
N THR A 496 -8.34 -45.91 16.11
CA THR A 496 -8.72 -44.57 16.56
C THR A 496 -8.35 -44.31 18.01
N SER A 497 -8.60 -45.26 18.91
CA SER A 497 -8.37 -45.08 20.35
C SER A 497 -6.99 -45.58 20.76
N ALA A 498 -6.71 -46.89 20.61
CA ALA A 498 -5.48 -47.48 21.13
C ALA A 498 -4.21 -46.87 20.48
N VAL A 499 -4.23 -46.63 19.17
CA VAL A 499 -3.12 -45.99 18.44
C VAL A 499 -3.25 -44.47 18.40
N GLY A 500 -4.39 -43.96 17.89
CA GLY A 500 -4.59 -42.54 17.59
C GLY A 500 -4.71 -41.64 18.84
N GLY A 501 -5.30 -42.14 19.92
CA GLY A 501 -5.62 -41.34 21.10
C GLY A 501 -6.84 -40.43 20.90
N ALA A 502 -7.86 -40.92 20.20
CA ALA A 502 -9.12 -40.19 20.01
C ALA A 502 -9.73 -39.75 21.36
N MET A 503 -10.30 -38.55 21.36
CA MET A 503 -11.02 -38.01 22.51
C MET A 503 -12.30 -38.84 22.76
N VAL A 504 -12.50 -39.24 24.02
CA VAL A 504 -13.65 -40.02 24.46
C VAL A 504 -14.65 -39.22 25.29
N GLY A 505 -14.23 -38.07 25.83
CA GLY A 505 -15.05 -37.21 26.68
C GLY A 505 -14.29 -35.98 27.14
N GLU A 506 -14.89 -35.19 28.02
CA GLU A 506 -14.29 -33.98 28.57
C GLU A 506 -14.55 -33.91 30.08
N THR A 507 -13.57 -33.45 30.87
CA THR A 507 -13.80 -33.04 32.26
C THR A 507 -14.47 -31.66 32.29
N VAL A 508 -15.25 -31.41 33.34
CA VAL A 508 -15.88 -30.10 33.58
C VAL A 508 -15.33 -29.54 34.87
N GLU A 509 -14.54 -28.46 34.77
CA GLU A 509 -13.79 -27.85 35.87
C GLU A 509 -14.16 -26.36 35.96
N GLY A 510 -15.39 -26.10 36.39
CA GLY A 510 -15.97 -24.76 36.37
C GLY A 510 -16.32 -24.31 34.96
N ILE A 511 -15.65 -23.26 34.46
CA ILE A 511 -15.78 -22.78 33.08
C ILE A 511 -14.87 -23.58 32.13
N ALA A 512 -13.77 -24.14 32.65
CA ALA A 512 -12.80 -24.88 31.85
C ALA A 512 -13.30 -26.29 31.53
N ARG A 513 -12.90 -26.78 30.35
CA ARG A 513 -13.19 -28.14 29.88
C ARG A 513 -11.92 -28.73 29.29
N TYR A 514 -11.56 -29.95 29.68
CA TYR A 514 -10.34 -30.61 29.21
C TYR A 514 -10.65 -31.97 28.59
N PRO A 515 -10.00 -32.32 27.47
CA PRO A 515 -10.27 -33.57 26.78
C PRO A 515 -9.74 -34.78 27.55
N ILE A 516 -10.54 -35.85 27.55
CA ILE A 516 -10.18 -37.19 28.04
C ILE A 516 -9.96 -38.07 26.81
N ASN A 517 -8.84 -38.78 26.74
CA ASN A 517 -8.58 -39.77 25.69
C ASN A 517 -8.15 -41.11 26.29
N LEU A 518 -8.34 -42.18 25.52
CA LEU A 518 -7.81 -43.52 25.83
C LEU A 518 -6.77 -43.86 24.77
N ARG A 519 -5.59 -44.33 25.21
CA ARG A 519 -4.49 -44.66 24.31
C ARG A 519 -3.55 -45.69 24.92
N TYR A 520 -2.95 -46.53 24.07
CA TYR A 520 -1.87 -47.41 24.51
C TYR A 520 -0.57 -46.63 24.76
N PRO A 521 0.31 -47.17 25.64
CA PRO A 521 1.67 -46.68 25.78
C PRO A 521 2.36 -46.57 24.43
N GLN A 522 3.21 -45.54 24.28
CA GLN A 522 3.84 -45.20 23.01
C GLN A 522 4.66 -46.36 22.40
N SER A 523 5.30 -47.18 23.22
CA SER A 523 6.08 -48.35 22.78
C SER A 523 5.32 -49.34 21.89
N TRP A 524 4.00 -49.45 22.05
CA TRP A 524 3.16 -50.34 21.24
C TRP A 524 2.80 -49.78 19.86
N ARG A 525 3.15 -48.52 19.59
CA ARG A 525 2.74 -47.76 18.40
C ARG A 525 3.87 -46.89 17.84
N ASP A 526 5.12 -47.20 18.18
CA ASP A 526 6.29 -46.42 17.75
C ASP A 526 6.66 -46.64 16.28
N SER A 527 6.32 -47.79 15.71
CA SER A 527 6.71 -48.16 14.35
C SER A 527 5.65 -49.02 13.65
N PRO A 528 5.70 -49.15 12.31
CA PRO A 528 4.85 -50.09 11.57
C PRO A 528 4.97 -51.54 12.08
N GLN A 529 6.16 -51.96 12.53
CA GLN A 529 6.39 -53.28 13.12
C GLN A 529 5.67 -53.42 14.46
N ALA A 530 5.75 -52.39 15.31
CA ALA A 530 5.00 -52.36 16.58
C ALA A 530 3.49 -52.43 16.33
N LEU A 531 2.99 -51.70 15.32
CA LEU A 531 1.58 -51.77 14.93
C LEU A 531 1.16 -53.16 14.47
N ARG A 532 2.00 -53.89 13.72
CA ARG A 532 1.71 -55.29 13.34
C ARG A 532 1.56 -56.20 14.56
N GLN A 533 2.34 -55.94 15.61
CA GLN A 533 2.31 -56.69 16.87
C GLN A 533 1.34 -56.10 17.90
N LEU A 534 0.53 -55.11 17.52
CA LEU A 534 -0.35 -54.40 18.45
C LEU A 534 -1.36 -55.39 19.05
N PRO A 535 -1.39 -55.55 20.38
CA PRO A 535 -2.24 -56.55 21.01
C PRO A 535 -3.71 -56.16 20.92
N ILE A 536 -4.54 -57.12 20.54
CA ILE A 536 -5.99 -56.99 20.42
C ILE A 536 -6.63 -58.10 21.26
N LEU A 537 -7.56 -57.70 22.13
CA LEU A 537 -8.42 -58.63 22.85
C LEU A 537 -9.77 -58.72 22.13
N THR A 538 -10.08 -59.88 21.56
CA THR A 538 -11.28 -60.08 20.73
C THR A 538 -12.55 -60.17 21.59
N PRO A 539 -13.76 -60.05 21.00
CA PRO A 539 -15.02 -60.30 21.70
C PRO A 539 -15.07 -61.68 22.36
N MET A 540 -14.48 -62.69 21.71
CA MET A 540 -14.34 -64.07 22.20
C MET A 540 -13.20 -64.25 23.22
N LYS A 541 -12.58 -63.15 23.67
CA LYS A 541 -11.46 -63.13 24.63
C LYS A 541 -10.16 -63.78 24.14
N GLN A 542 -10.01 -63.94 22.83
CA GLN A 542 -8.75 -64.37 22.24
C GLN A 542 -7.77 -63.20 22.24
N GLN A 543 -6.49 -63.51 22.42
CA GLN A 543 -5.40 -62.54 22.28
C GLN A 543 -4.78 -62.72 20.91
N ILE A 544 -4.92 -61.69 20.09
CA ILE A 544 -4.37 -61.67 18.73
C ILE A 544 -3.55 -60.39 18.55
N THR A 545 -2.89 -60.28 17.41
CA THR A 545 -2.21 -59.07 16.97
C THR A 545 -2.99 -58.38 15.84
N LEU A 546 -2.72 -57.10 15.60
CA LEU A 546 -3.34 -56.40 14.48
C LEU A 546 -3.01 -57.06 13.13
N ALA A 547 -1.82 -57.66 12.96
CA ALA A 547 -1.44 -58.38 11.75
C ALA A 547 -2.31 -59.62 11.46
N ASP A 548 -2.94 -60.18 12.49
CA ASP A 548 -3.86 -61.32 12.33
C ASP A 548 -5.18 -60.93 11.67
N VAL A 549 -5.52 -59.63 11.62
CA VAL A 549 -6.78 -59.12 11.07
C VAL A 549 -6.63 -58.00 10.04
N ALA A 550 -5.43 -57.43 9.88
CA ALA A 550 -5.16 -56.34 8.94
C ALA A 550 -3.70 -56.37 8.45
N ASP A 551 -3.49 -55.89 7.22
CA ASP A 551 -2.14 -55.71 6.69
C ASP A 551 -1.70 -54.24 6.89
N VAL A 552 -0.53 -54.05 7.51
CA VAL A 552 0.01 -52.71 7.79
C VAL A 552 1.10 -52.34 6.77
N LYS A 553 0.82 -51.33 5.95
CA LYS A 553 1.71 -50.88 4.86
C LYS A 553 2.01 -49.39 4.98
N VAL A 554 3.22 -48.99 4.61
CA VAL A 554 3.59 -47.58 4.46
C VAL A 554 3.34 -47.18 3.02
N SER A 555 2.69 -46.05 2.80
CA SER A 555 2.48 -45.48 1.47
C SER A 555 2.65 -43.97 1.48
N THR A 556 2.84 -43.42 0.29
CA THR A 556 2.72 -41.97 0.06
C THR A 556 1.31 -41.67 -0.44
N GLY A 557 0.81 -40.48 -0.15
CA GLY A 557 -0.48 -40.00 -0.63
C GLY A 557 -0.58 -38.48 -0.53
N PRO A 558 -1.79 -37.92 -0.68
CA PRO A 558 -1.99 -36.49 -0.59
C PRO A 558 -1.59 -35.92 0.78
N SER A 559 -0.87 -34.80 0.82
CA SER A 559 -0.54 -34.10 2.08
C SER A 559 -1.70 -33.22 2.56
N MET A 560 -2.16 -32.36 1.66
CA MET A 560 -3.28 -31.45 1.82
C MET A 560 -3.90 -31.21 0.44
N LEU A 561 -5.21 -31.45 0.31
CA LEU A 561 -5.93 -31.19 -0.93
C LEU A 561 -6.34 -29.73 -1.02
N LYS A 562 -5.59 -28.94 -1.78
CA LYS A 562 -5.97 -27.58 -2.14
C LYS A 562 -6.89 -27.57 -3.35
N THR A 563 -7.98 -26.83 -3.24
CA THR A 563 -8.96 -26.69 -4.33
C THR A 563 -9.35 -25.23 -4.50
N GLU A 564 -9.48 -24.81 -5.74
CA GLU A 564 -9.97 -23.48 -6.12
C GLU A 564 -11.06 -23.67 -7.17
N ASN A 565 -12.24 -23.10 -6.92
CA ASN A 565 -13.43 -23.30 -7.76
C ASN A 565 -13.72 -24.79 -8.06
N ALA A 566 -13.62 -25.62 -7.01
CA ALA A 566 -13.80 -27.08 -7.05
C ALA A 566 -12.79 -27.87 -7.92
N ARG A 567 -11.67 -27.25 -8.33
CA ARG A 567 -10.59 -27.93 -9.06
C ARG A 567 -9.34 -28.03 -8.19
N PRO A 568 -8.69 -29.20 -8.12
CA PRO A 568 -7.37 -29.33 -7.50
C PRO A 568 -6.36 -28.37 -8.10
N THR A 569 -5.54 -27.77 -7.25
CA THR A 569 -4.51 -26.81 -7.67
C THR A 569 -3.25 -26.91 -6.80
N SER A 570 -2.09 -26.83 -7.43
CA SER A 570 -0.80 -26.60 -6.78
C SER A 570 -0.36 -25.16 -7.01
N TRP A 571 0.14 -24.53 -5.96
CA TRP A 571 0.66 -23.17 -6.01
C TRP A 571 2.18 -23.19 -5.94
N ILE A 572 2.80 -22.42 -6.83
CA ILE A 572 4.24 -22.20 -6.87
C ILE A 572 4.50 -20.79 -6.37
N TYR A 573 5.19 -20.70 -5.25
CA TYR A 573 5.58 -19.43 -4.66
C TYR A 573 6.93 -19.01 -5.24
N ILE A 574 6.97 -17.82 -5.83
CA ILE A 574 8.18 -17.26 -6.42
C ILE A 574 8.49 -15.94 -5.71
N ASP A 575 9.71 -15.86 -5.18
CA ASP A 575 10.26 -14.65 -4.59
C ASP A 575 11.26 -14.02 -5.57
N ALA A 576 11.03 -12.75 -5.91
CA ALA A 576 11.86 -11.98 -6.81
C ALA A 576 12.09 -10.58 -6.23
N ARG A 577 13.35 -10.14 -6.15
CA ARG A 577 13.74 -8.93 -5.41
C ARG A 577 14.63 -7.98 -6.19
N ASP A 578 15.49 -8.51 -7.04
CA ASP A 578 16.50 -7.72 -7.77
C ASP A 578 15.99 -7.11 -9.08
N ARG A 579 14.79 -7.53 -9.53
CA ARG A 579 14.14 -7.03 -10.74
C ARG A 579 12.67 -6.72 -10.47
N ASP A 580 12.10 -5.90 -11.35
CA ASP A 580 10.69 -5.57 -11.28
C ASP A 580 9.79 -6.78 -11.58
N MET A 581 8.62 -6.79 -10.94
CA MET A 581 7.69 -7.91 -10.98
C MET A 581 7.24 -8.25 -12.41
N VAL A 582 6.93 -7.23 -13.21
CA VAL A 582 6.39 -7.42 -14.57
C VAL A 582 7.43 -8.06 -15.49
N SER A 583 8.68 -7.59 -15.47
CA SER A 583 9.76 -8.21 -16.26
C SER A 583 9.97 -9.67 -15.89
N VAL A 584 10.00 -9.99 -14.59
CA VAL A 584 10.19 -11.38 -14.12
C VAL A 584 9.04 -12.27 -14.56
N VAL A 585 7.79 -11.81 -14.47
CA VAL A 585 6.63 -12.59 -14.92
C VAL A 585 6.65 -12.83 -16.43
N HIS A 586 7.03 -11.83 -17.24
CA HIS A 586 7.15 -12.01 -18.69
C HIS A 586 8.26 -13.00 -19.07
N ASP A 587 9.41 -12.94 -18.39
CA ASP A 587 10.50 -13.89 -18.58
C ASP A 587 10.06 -15.32 -18.16
N LEU A 588 9.30 -15.46 -17.06
CA LEU A 588 8.69 -16.73 -16.64
C LEU A 588 7.68 -17.27 -17.65
N GLN A 589 6.76 -16.43 -18.14
CA GLN A 589 5.77 -16.81 -19.16
C GLN A 589 6.45 -17.38 -20.40
N LYS A 590 7.51 -16.71 -20.87
CA LYS A 590 8.28 -17.14 -22.03
C LYS A 590 9.03 -18.45 -21.76
N ALA A 591 9.75 -18.53 -20.63
CA ALA A 591 10.53 -19.71 -20.28
C ALA A 591 9.66 -20.95 -20.10
N ILE A 592 8.48 -20.81 -19.47
CA ILE A 592 7.52 -21.89 -19.28
C ILE A 592 6.92 -22.32 -20.62
N ALA A 593 6.51 -21.37 -21.46
CA ALA A 593 5.95 -21.69 -22.79
C ALA A 593 6.93 -22.40 -23.72
N GLU A 594 8.22 -22.08 -23.64
CA GLU A 594 9.26 -22.69 -24.48
C GLU A 594 9.74 -24.06 -23.95
N LYS A 595 9.88 -24.21 -22.63
CA LYS A 595 10.53 -25.38 -22.01
C LYS A 595 9.57 -26.41 -21.43
N VAL A 596 8.31 -26.07 -21.18
CA VAL A 596 7.33 -26.94 -20.50
C VAL A 596 6.13 -27.19 -21.41
N GLN A 597 5.95 -28.45 -21.86
CA GLN A 597 4.77 -28.83 -22.64
C GLN A 597 3.60 -29.17 -21.73
N LEU A 598 2.50 -28.41 -21.83
CA LEU A 598 1.30 -28.62 -21.04
C LEU A 598 0.62 -29.96 -21.35
N LYS A 599 0.35 -30.74 -20.29
CA LYS A 599 -0.46 -31.96 -20.38
C LYS A 599 -1.96 -31.62 -20.59
N PRO A 600 -2.72 -32.44 -21.34
CA PRO A 600 -4.16 -32.26 -21.47
C PRO A 600 -4.86 -32.20 -20.11
N GLY A 601 -5.86 -31.33 -19.98
CA GLY A 601 -6.62 -31.17 -18.73
C GLY A 601 -5.90 -30.39 -17.62
N THR A 602 -4.66 -29.95 -17.86
CA THR A 602 -3.89 -29.07 -16.95
C THR A 602 -3.86 -27.64 -17.50
N SER A 603 -4.02 -26.66 -16.62
CA SER A 603 -3.94 -25.24 -16.94
C SER A 603 -2.96 -24.54 -16.00
N VAL A 604 -2.17 -23.62 -16.55
CA VAL A 604 -1.23 -22.79 -15.80
C VAL A 604 -1.73 -21.35 -15.85
N ALA A 605 -1.84 -20.70 -14.70
CA ALA A 605 -2.22 -19.30 -14.57
C ALA A 605 -1.22 -18.57 -13.69
N PHE A 606 -0.94 -17.30 -14.03
CA PHE A 606 -0.16 -16.41 -13.19
C PHE A 606 -1.10 -15.65 -12.27
N SER A 607 -0.79 -15.65 -10.98
CA SER A 607 -1.58 -15.03 -9.92
C SER A 607 -0.67 -14.27 -8.95
N GLY A 608 -1.21 -13.85 -7.80
CA GLY A 608 -0.56 -12.89 -6.91
C GLY A 608 -0.77 -11.46 -7.38
N GLN A 609 0.20 -10.60 -7.18
CA GLN A 609 0.07 -9.17 -7.49
C GLN A 609 0.04 -8.86 -8.98
N PHE A 610 0.55 -9.76 -9.81
CA PHE A 610 0.49 -9.64 -11.26
C PHE A 610 -0.95 -9.66 -11.80
N GLU A 611 -1.82 -10.53 -11.26
CA GLU A 611 -3.24 -10.58 -11.63
C GLU A 611 -3.98 -9.28 -11.29
N LEU A 612 -3.66 -8.69 -10.14
CA LEU A 612 -4.20 -7.39 -9.73
C LEU A 612 -3.70 -6.27 -10.64
N LEU A 613 -2.43 -6.32 -11.05
CA LEU A 613 -1.83 -5.37 -11.99
C LEU A 613 -2.44 -5.46 -13.38
N GLU A 614 -2.67 -6.65 -13.93
CA GLU A 614 -3.31 -6.82 -15.24
C GLU A 614 -4.73 -6.24 -15.24
N ARG A 615 -5.51 -6.54 -14.20
CA ARG A 615 -6.85 -5.97 -14.02
C ARG A 615 -6.81 -4.44 -13.94
N ALA A 616 -5.92 -3.89 -13.11
CA ALA A 616 -5.76 -2.45 -12.97
C ALA A 616 -5.32 -1.80 -14.29
N ASN A 617 -4.38 -2.40 -15.03
CA ASN A 617 -3.92 -1.90 -16.33
C ASN A 617 -5.01 -1.89 -17.38
N HIS A 618 -5.85 -2.93 -17.44
CA HIS A 618 -6.99 -2.95 -18.35
C HIS A 618 -7.97 -1.80 -18.05
N LYS A 619 -8.23 -1.53 -16.77
CA LYS A 619 -9.06 -0.38 -16.34
C LYS A 619 -8.38 0.96 -16.64
N LEU A 620 -7.09 1.12 -16.37
CA LEU A 620 -6.34 2.35 -16.66
C LEU A 620 -6.35 2.70 -18.16
N LYS A 621 -6.23 1.70 -19.05
CA LYS A 621 -6.34 1.89 -20.51
C LYS A 621 -7.71 2.43 -20.93
N LEU A 622 -8.78 2.06 -20.23
CA LEU A 622 -10.12 2.59 -20.43
C LEU A 622 -10.30 3.97 -19.77
N MET A 623 -9.65 4.17 -18.63
CA MET A 623 -9.73 5.37 -17.81
C MET A 623 -9.13 6.61 -18.48
N VAL A 624 -8.00 6.46 -19.20
CA VAL A 624 -7.33 7.56 -19.90
C VAL A 624 -8.24 8.24 -20.94
N PRO A 625 -8.87 7.49 -21.89
CA PRO A 625 -9.86 8.08 -22.81
C PRO A 625 -11.01 8.79 -22.11
N MET A 626 -11.56 8.22 -21.03
CA MET A 626 -12.63 8.87 -20.26
C MET A 626 -12.16 10.20 -19.67
N THR A 627 -10.97 10.23 -19.09
CA THR A 627 -10.36 11.44 -18.51
C THR A 627 -10.14 12.52 -19.57
N LEU A 628 -9.56 12.15 -20.71
CA LEU A 628 -9.33 13.08 -21.82
C LEU A 628 -10.66 13.63 -22.39
N MET A 629 -11.70 12.79 -22.49
CA MET A 629 -13.02 13.23 -22.95
C MET A 629 -13.68 14.20 -21.97
N ILE A 630 -13.61 13.93 -20.66
CA ILE A 630 -14.13 14.81 -19.62
C ILE A 630 -13.41 16.17 -19.67
N ILE A 631 -12.07 16.15 -19.74
CA ILE A 631 -11.27 17.37 -19.89
C ILE A 631 -11.68 18.12 -21.16
N PHE A 632 -11.85 17.42 -22.30
CA PHE A 632 -12.25 18.04 -23.57
C PHE A 632 -13.60 18.76 -23.46
N VAL A 633 -14.60 18.09 -22.89
CA VAL A 633 -15.95 18.66 -22.74
C VAL A 633 -15.92 19.90 -21.85
N LEU A 634 -15.17 19.87 -20.75
CA LEU A 634 -15.06 21.01 -19.83
C LEU A 634 -14.31 22.19 -20.46
N LEU A 635 -13.22 21.93 -21.18
CA LEU A 635 -12.50 22.96 -21.93
C LEU A 635 -13.38 23.55 -23.04
N TYR A 636 -14.14 22.70 -23.74
CA TYR A 636 -15.09 23.15 -24.75
C TYR A 636 -16.20 24.00 -24.14
N LEU A 637 -16.68 23.67 -22.94
CA LEU A 637 -17.67 24.47 -22.23
C LEU A 637 -17.12 25.85 -21.83
N ALA A 638 -15.84 25.91 -21.42
CA ALA A 638 -15.16 27.14 -21.04
C ALA A 638 -14.92 28.08 -22.24
N PHE A 639 -14.30 27.58 -23.31
CA PHE A 639 -13.82 28.42 -24.43
C PHE A 639 -14.77 28.44 -25.63
N ARG A 640 -15.72 27.49 -25.71
CA ARG A 640 -16.68 27.30 -26.81
C ARG A 640 -16.05 27.16 -28.19
N ARG A 641 -14.77 26.78 -28.26
CA ARG A 641 -14.01 26.65 -29.50
C ARG A 641 -13.20 25.37 -29.50
N VAL A 642 -13.44 24.52 -30.50
CA VAL A 642 -12.81 23.18 -30.61
C VAL A 642 -11.29 23.28 -30.70
N GLY A 643 -10.77 24.24 -31.47
CA GLY A 643 -9.32 24.40 -31.66
C GLY A 643 -8.57 24.78 -30.37
N GLU A 644 -9.18 25.62 -29.54
CA GLU A 644 -8.62 26.04 -28.24
C GLU A 644 -8.61 24.88 -27.24
N ALA A 645 -9.71 24.11 -27.18
CA ALA A 645 -9.80 22.92 -26.33
C ALA A 645 -8.78 21.83 -26.74
N LEU A 646 -8.62 21.59 -28.05
CA LEU A 646 -7.61 20.64 -28.57
C LEU A 646 -6.18 21.09 -28.28
N LEU A 647 -5.90 22.39 -28.35
CA LEU A 647 -4.59 22.95 -28.04
C LEU A 647 -4.21 22.68 -26.58
N ILE A 648 -5.13 22.90 -25.64
CA ILE A 648 -4.89 22.63 -24.22
C ILE A 648 -4.73 21.13 -23.95
N ILE A 649 -5.57 20.26 -24.54
CA ILE A 649 -5.38 18.82 -24.36
C ILE A 649 -4.04 18.34 -24.91
N SER A 650 -3.62 18.90 -26.04
CA SER A 650 -2.33 18.57 -26.65
C SER A 650 -1.14 19.01 -25.79
N SER A 651 -1.35 19.80 -24.72
CA SER A 651 -0.28 20.12 -23.77
C SER A 651 -0.05 19.05 -22.69
N VAL A 652 -1.03 18.17 -22.43
CA VAL A 652 -0.94 17.12 -21.41
C VAL A 652 0.25 16.15 -21.63
N PRO A 653 0.55 15.69 -22.87
CA PRO A 653 1.70 14.82 -23.12
C PRO A 653 3.03 15.39 -22.63
N PHE A 654 3.24 16.71 -22.66
CA PHE A 654 4.47 17.32 -22.16
C PHE A 654 4.64 17.15 -20.65
N ALA A 655 3.55 17.18 -19.89
CA ALA A 655 3.58 16.93 -18.46
C ALA A 655 3.92 15.44 -18.17
N LEU A 656 3.35 14.52 -18.95
CA LEU A 656 3.65 13.09 -18.83
C LEU A 656 5.14 12.79 -19.07
N VAL A 657 5.75 13.43 -20.07
CA VAL A 657 7.19 13.30 -20.37
C VAL A 657 8.01 13.67 -19.13
N GLY A 658 7.73 14.82 -18.52
CA GLY A 658 8.42 15.25 -17.30
C GLY A 658 8.30 14.25 -16.15
N GLY A 659 7.09 13.72 -15.92
CA GLY A 659 6.87 12.72 -14.87
C GLY A 659 7.60 11.40 -15.14
N ILE A 660 7.62 10.89 -16.37
CA ILE A 660 8.32 9.63 -16.69
C ILE A 660 9.84 9.77 -16.56
N TRP A 661 10.40 10.89 -17.01
CA TRP A 661 11.82 11.20 -16.79
C TRP A 661 12.16 11.26 -15.31
N LEU A 662 11.26 11.82 -14.49
CA LEU A 662 11.42 11.88 -13.05
C LEU A 662 11.43 10.48 -12.42
N LEU A 663 10.51 9.61 -12.82
CA LEU A 663 10.45 8.22 -12.34
C LEU A 663 11.75 7.49 -12.64
N TRP A 664 12.24 7.60 -13.88
CA TRP A 664 13.50 6.98 -14.27
C TRP A 664 14.70 7.51 -13.46
N TRP A 665 14.80 8.83 -13.29
CA TRP A 665 15.89 9.46 -12.53
C TRP A 665 15.88 9.05 -11.06
N MET A 666 14.68 8.93 -10.45
CA MET A 666 14.53 8.49 -9.07
C MET A 666 14.66 6.96 -8.91
N GLY A 667 14.65 6.20 -10.01
CA GLY A 667 14.64 4.75 -9.97
C GLY A 667 13.33 4.16 -9.46
N PHE A 668 12.19 4.82 -9.75
CA PHE A 668 10.85 4.33 -9.44
C PHE A 668 10.30 3.46 -10.57
N HIS A 669 9.36 2.58 -10.22
CA HIS A 669 8.65 1.71 -11.15
C HIS A 669 7.31 2.30 -11.57
N LEU A 670 6.82 1.89 -12.74
CA LEU A 670 5.43 2.12 -13.13
C LEU A 670 4.51 1.23 -12.30
N SER A 671 3.56 1.85 -11.62
CA SER A 671 2.58 1.21 -10.76
C SER A 671 1.23 1.93 -10.79
N VAL A 672 0.20 1.33 -10.17
CA VAL A 672 -1.11 1.97 -10.04
C VAL A 672 -0.99 3.33 -9.33
N ALA A 673 -0.09 3.45 -8.35
CA ALA A 673 0.20 4.71 -7.66
C ALA A 673 0.73 5.80 -8.62
N THR A 674 1.73 5.46 -9.45
CA THR A 674 2.23 6.41 -10.46
C THR A 674 1.18 6.73 -11.52
N GLY A 675 0.35 5.77 -11.91
CA GLY A 675 -0.76 5.96 -12.84
C GLY A 675 -1.75 7.00 -12.32
N THR A 676 -2.17 6.86 -11.06
CA THR A 676 -3.01 7.85 -10.35
C THR A 676 -2.33 9.23 -10.31
N GLY A 677 -1.03 9.30 -10.06
CA GLY A 677 -0.24 10.54 -10.13
C GLY A 677 -0.27 11.19 -11.52
N PHE A 678 -0.10 10.42 -12.60
CA PHE A 678 -0.16 10.93 -13.96
C PHE A 678 -1.54 11.48 -14.34
N ILE A 679 -2.61 10.86 -13.85
CA ILE A 679 -3.97 11.38 -14.03
C ILE A 679 -4.14 12.72 -13.29
N ALA A 680 -3.52 12.87 -12.12
CA ALA A 680 -3.59 14.12 -11.36
C ALA A 680 -2.84 15.23 -12.08
N LEU A 681 -1.64 14.88 -12.54
CA LEU A 681 -0.77 15.75 -13.31
C LEU A 681 -1.42 16.20 -14.62
N ALA A 682 -2.19 15.32 -15.29
CA ALA A 682 -2.92 15.68 -16.49
C ALA A 682 -3.98 16.76 -16.23
N GLY A 683 -4.71 16.66 -15.11
CA GLY A 683 -5.66 17.69 -14.69
C GLY A 683 -5.00 19.03 -14.40
N VAL A 684 -3.88 19.03 -13.67
CA VAL A 684 -3.10 20.23 -13.36
C VAL A 684 -2.50 20.85 -14.63
N ALA A 685 -1.94 20.04 -15.53
CA ALA A 685 -1.41 20.53 -16.81
C ALA A 685 -2.50 21.16 -17.70
N ALA A 686 -3.73 20.63 -17.67
CA ALA A 686 -4.86 21.21 -18.36
C ALA A 686 -5.30 22.53 -17.71
N GLU A 687 -5.37 22.58 -16.38
CA GLU A 687 -5.64 23.80 -15.58
C GLU A 687 -4.65 24.92 -15.96
N PHE A 688 -3.35 24.65 -15.93
CA PHE A 688 -2.31 25.60 -16.37
C PHE A 688 -2.52 26.07 -17.82
N GLY A 689 -3.02 25.19 -18.69
CA GLY A 689 -3.33 25.53 -20.07
C GLY A 689 -4.51 26.49 -20.19
N VAL A 690 -5.54 26.34 -19.34
CA VAL A 690 -6.72 27.23 -19.28
C VAL A 690 -6.31 28.63 -18.86
N VAL A 691 -5.60 28.77 -17.74
CA VAL A 691 -5.16 30.07 -17.21
C VAL A 691 -4.29 30.78 -18.24
N MET A 692 -3.36 30.03 -18.86
CA MET A 692 -2.48 30.57 -19.89
C MET A 692 -3.24 31.07 -21.13
N LEU A 693 -4.19 30.28 -21.64
CA LEU A 693 -4.95 30.66 -22.82
C LEU A 693 -5.88 31.86 -22.56
N MET A 694 -6.46 31.95 -21.36
CA MET A 694 -7.31 33.06 -20.94
C MET A 694 -6.56 34.40 -21.06
N TYR A 695 -5.35 34.51 -20.49
CA TYR A 695 -4.57 35.75 -20.55
C TYR A 695 -4.21 36.15 -21.98
N LEU A 696 -3.86 35.19 -22.85
CA LEU A 696 -3.61 35.48 -24.27
C LEU A 696 -4.86 35.98 -24.97
N ARG A 697 -5.98 35.33 -24.71
CA ARG A 697 -7.24 35.67 -25.35
C ARG A 697 -7.69 37.07 -24.98
N HIS A 698 -7.68 37.42 -23.69
CA HIS A 698 -8.01 38.77 -23.25
C HIS A 698 -7.02 39.81 -23.81
N ALA A 699 -5.73 39.50 -23.90
CA ALA A 699 -4.75 40.41 -24.49
C ALA A 699 -5.00 40.66 -25.99
N ILE A 700 -5.41 39.64 -26.74
CA ILE A 700 -5.76 39.78 -28.17
C ILE A 700 -7.11 40.50 -28.33
N GLU A 701 -8.10 40.20 -27.50
CA GLU A 701 -9.43 40.83 -27.53
C GLU A 701 -9.38 42.32 -27.14
N ALA A 702 -8.43 42.72 -26.27
CA ALA A 702 -8.22 44.09 -25.83
C ALA A 702 -7.67 45.03 -26.91
N GLU A 703 -7.06 44.50 -27.99
CA GLU A 703 -6.51 45.28 -29.10
C GLU A 703 -7.43 45.17 -30.34
N PRO A 704 -8.31 46.14 -30.59
CA PRO A 704 -9.34 46.04 -31.65
C PRO A 704 -8.76 45.92 -33.06
N SER A 705 -7.52 46.38 -33.26
CA SER A 705 -6.83 46.35 -34.55
C SER A 705 -6.44 44.94 -35.01
N LEU A 706 -6.38 43.97 -34.09
CA LEU A 706 -6.11 42.55 -34.38
C LEU A 706 -7.36 41.78 -34.86
N ASN A 707 -8.56 42.29 -34.53
CA ASN A 707 -9.83 41.64 -34.90
C ASN A 707 -10.28 41.96 -36.34
N ASN A 708 -9.66 42.97 -36.98
CA ASN A 708 -9.94 43.38 -38.35
C ASN A 708 -8.84 42.89 -39.30
N PRO A 709 -9.15 42.04 -40.31
CA PRO A 709 -8.16 41.54 -41.28
C PRO A 709 -7.41 42.63 -42.06
N GLN A 710 -7.98 43.84 -42.14
CA GLN A 710 -7.42 44.98 -42.88
C GLN A 710 -6.39 45.80 -42.06
N THR A 711 -6.40 45.68 -40.73
CA THR A 711 -5.50 46.41 -39.81
C THR A 711 -4.55 45.47 -39.06
N PHE A 712 -4.54 44.18 -39.42
CA PHE A 712 -3.75 43.15 -38.78
C PHE A 712 -2.24 43.43 -38.96
N SER A 713 -1.51 43.49 -37.85
CA SER A 713 -0.06 43.64 -37.83
C SER A 713 0.54 42.58 -36.93
N GLU A 714 1.54 41.86 -37.44
CA GLU A 714 2.29 40.85 -36.70
C GLU A 714 3.01 41.45 -35.48
N GLN A 715 3.54 42.67 -35.61
CA GLN A 715 4.19 43.37 -34.50
C GLN A 715 3.21 43.69 -33.36
N LYS A 716 1.97 44.05 -33.69
CA LYS A 716 0.92 44.28 -32.70
C LYS A 716 0.44 42.99 -32.05
N LEU A 717 0.42 41.89 -32.79
CA LEU A 717 0.12 40.58 -32.24
C LEU A 717 1.23 40.16 -31.26
N ASP A 718 2.49 40.32 -31.64
CA ASP A 718 3.63 40.01 -30.77
C ASP A 718 3.63 40.88 -29.51
N GLU A 719 3.26 42.16 -29.60
CA GLU A 719 3.13 43.06 -28.46
C GLU A 719 1.95 42.65 -27.54
N ALA A 720 0.82 42.25 -28.10
CA ALA A 720 -0.32 41.71 -27.34
C ALA A 720 0.03 40.38 -26.67
N LEU A 721 0.68 39.46 -27.39
CA LEU A 721 1.19 38.19 -26.85
C LEU A 721 2.26 38.42 -25.79
N TYR A 722 3.12 39.43 -25.97
CA TYR A 722 4.12 39.84 -25.01
C TYR A 722 3.47 40.34 -23.72
N HIS A 723 2.50 41.24 -23.83
CA HIS A 723 1.75 41.74 -22.68
C HIS A 723 1.06 40.56 -21.96
N GLY A 724 0.26 39.76 -22.67
CA GLY A 724 -0.40 38.57 -22.09
C GLY A 724 0.58 37.55 -21.49
N ALA A 725 1.81 37.47 -22.00
CA ALA A 725 2.83 36.56 -21.50
C ALA A 725 3.71 37.10 -20.39
N VAL A 726 3.79 38.41 -20.16
CA VAL A 726 4.46 39.00 -18.98
C VAL A 726 3.53 38.92 -17.78
N LEU A 727 2.23 39.17 -17.99
CA LEU A 727 1.17 39.05 -16.99
C LEU A 727 1.06 37.66 -16.35
N ARG A 728 1.62 36.64 -17.01
CA ARG A 728 1.62 35.27 -16.51
C ARG A 728 2.80 34.93 -15.60
N VAL A 729 3.92 35.67 -15.67
CA VAL A 729 5.17 35.23 -15.04
C VAL A 729 5.02 35.16 -13.54
N ARG A 730 4.23 36.08 -12.94
CA ARG A 730 3.91 36.11 -11.52
C ARG A 730 2.99 34.98 -11.07
N PRO A 731 1.74 34.85 -11.56
CA PRO A 731 0.86 33.76 -11.10
C PRO A 731 1.48 32.37 -11.33
N LYS A 732 2.25 32.20 -12.41
CA LYS A 732 2.81 30.91 -12.82
C LYS A 732 4.15 30.57 -12.17
N SER A 733 4.91 31.54 -11.67
CA SER A 733 6.14 31.27 -10.91
C SER A 733 5.86 30.80 -9.48
N ASP A 734 4.68 31.15 -8.96
CA ASP A 734 4.24 30.89 -7.60
C ASP A 734 3.72 29.47 -7.43
N ASP A 735 3.32 28.85 -8.54
CA ASP A 735 2.79 27.49 -8.58
C ASP A 735 3.94 26.48 -8.38
N GLY A 736 4.30 26.33 -7.10
CA GLY A 736 5.52 25.69 -6.61
C GLY A 736 5.56 24.19 -6.84
N GLY A 737 5.90 23.77 -8.05
CA GLY A 737 6.16 22.37 -8.42
C GLY A 737 7.35 21.70 -7.73
N GLY A 738 8.20 22.47 -7.04
CA GLY A 738 9.52 22.03 -6.58
C GLY A 738 9.52 21.09 -5.36
N ASP A 739 8.55 21.24 -4.44
CA ASP A 739 8.58 20.57 -3.13
C ASP A 739 7.63 19.37 -2.99
N TYR A 740 6.75 19.13 -3.97
CA TYR A 740 5.90 17.92 -4.04
C TYR A 740 6.72 16.61 -4.03
N ARG A 741 8.01 16.72 -4.34
CA ARG A 741 8.93 15.60 -4.58
C ARG A 741 9.45 14.95 -3.29
N TRP A 742 9.52 15.69 -2.18
CA TRP A 742 9.97 15.15 -0.89
C TRP A 742 8.80 14.69 -0.01
N SER A 743 7.65 15.38 -0.06
CA SER A 743 6.45 15.01 0.72
C SER A 743 5.74 13.73 0.23
N ALA A 744 5.57 13.55 -1.09
CA ALA A 744 4.86 12.39 -1.66
C ALA A 744 5.74 11.12 -1.77
N ALA A 745 7.05 11.28 -1.91
CA ALA A 745 8.00 10.16 -1.95
C ALA A 745 8.21 9.57 -0.55
N ASP A 746 8.35 10.41 0.48
CA ASP A 746 8.52 9.95 1.87
C ASP A 746 7.24 9.38 2.49
N SER A 747 6.05 9.72 1.96
CA SER A 747 4.77 9.16 2.41
C SER A 747 4.46 7.77 1.84
N VAL A 748 5.15 7.31 0.78
CA VAL A 748 4.91 6.01 0.13
C VAL A 748 6.17 5.12 0.02
N GLY A 749 7.37 5.67 0.18
CA GLY A 749 8.59 4.87 0.13
C GLY A 749 9.81 5.62 0.65
N ASN A 750 10.21 5.32 1.88
CA ASN A 750 11.48 5.79 2.44
C ASN A 750 12.65 5.05 1.77
N ARG A 751 13.13 5.55 0.61
CA ARG A 751 14.40 5.15 -0.01
C ARG A 751 15.33 6.34 -0.06
N SER A 752 16.10 6.55 1.02
CA SER A 752 17.28 7.39 1.00
C SER A 752 18.39 6.71 0.19
N ARG A 753 18.75 7.23 -0.99
CA ARG A 753 20.02 6.89 -1.68
C ARG A 753 21.06 7.96 -1.41
N VAL A 754 22.12 7.55 -0.72
CA VAL A 754 23.36 8.31 -0.51
C VAL A 754 24.22 8.21 -1.78
N ARG A 755 24.64 9.34 -2.34
CA ARG A 755 25.83 9.41 -3.20
C ARG A 755 27.05 9.45 -2.30
N GLY A 756 28.05 8.64 -2.64
CA GLY A 756 29.32 8.57 -1.93
C GLY A 756 30.21 9.80 -2.13
N ASP A 757 31.24 9.80 -1.28
CA ASP A 757 32.47 10.60 -1.27
C ASP A 757 32.38 12.03 -0.71
N GLU A 758 32.58 12.17 0.61
CA GLU A 758 33.79 12.79 1.23
C GLU A 758 33.61 12.93 2.77
N PRO A 759 34.70 12.91 3.57
CA PRO A 759 34.64 12.95 5.03
C PRO A 759 34.86 14.36 5.58
N ASP A 760 34.04 14.84 6.53
CA ASP A 760 34.60 15.58 7.67
C ASP A 760 33.64 15.86 8.86
N CYS A 761 34.22 15.63 10.05
CA CYS A 761 34.12 16.32 11.35
C CYS A 761 32.79 16.85 11.97
N ARG A 762 32.51 16.26 13.16
CA ARG A 762 32.15 16.85 14.48
C ARG A 762 31.07 17.96 14.60
N ALA A 763 30.02 17.66 15.38
CA ALA A 763 29.47 18.46 16.50
C ALA A 763 28.21 17.73 17.05
N ASP A 764 28.28 17.01 18.16
CA ASP A 764 28.03 17.46 19.55
C ASP A 764 26.65 18.10 19.82
N ASP A 765 25.74 17.24 20.31
CA ASP A 765 25.11 17.32 21.64
C ASP A 765 24.29 18.58 21.99
N TRP A 766 22.95 18.54 21.87
CA TRP A 766 22.04 19.32 22.72
C TRP A 766 20.70 18.58 22.93
N ARG A 767 20.62 17.85 24.05
CA ARG A 767 19.37 17.49 24.72
C ARG A 767 18.84 18.70 25.48
N HIS A 768 17.55 19.00 25.40
CA HIS A 768 16.81 19.54 26.56
C HIS A 768 15.33 19.19 26.54
N ASP A 769 14.94 18.53 27.64
CA ASP A 769 13.61 18.50 28.25
C ASP A 769 12.95 19.87 28.26
N HIS A 770 11.63 19.93 28.01
CA HIS A 770 10.74 20.53 29.02
C HIS A 770 9.28 20.09 28.90
N ARG A 771 8.79 19.71 30.09
CA ARG A 771 7.45 19.36 30.53
C ARG A 771 6.39 20.43 30.27
N ALA A 772 5.17 19.91 30.11
CA ALA A 772 3.91 20.39 30.67
C ALA A 772 3.29 21.70 30.15
N PHE A 773 2.10 21.58 29.55
CA PHE A 773 0.91 22.25 30.07
C PHE A 773 -0.31 21.33 29.88
N ALA A 774 -1.07 21.19 30.97
CA ALA A 774 -2.24 20.35 31.09
C ALA A 774 -3.50 21.20 31.32
N VAL A 775 -4.64 20.56 31.09
CA VAL A 775 -5.99 20.80 31.66
C VAL A 775 -6.92 21.76 30.90
N ALA A 776 -7.95 21.18 30.29
CA ALA A 776 -9.35 21.48 30.63
C ALA A 776 -10.24 20.26 30.33
N VAL A 777 -10.76 19.68 31.41
CA VAL A 777 -11.70 18.56 31.48
C VAL A 777 -13.11 19.08 31.28
N TYR A 778 -13.95 18.40 30.48
CA TYR A 778 -15.41 18.41 30.65
C TYR A 778 -16.04 17.10 30.17
N TYR A 779 -16.61 16.37 31.14
CA TYR A 779 -17.68 15.37 31.08
C TYR A 779 -18.57 15.68 32.32
N PRO A 780 -19.79 15.15 32.52
CA PRO A 780 -20.67 14.39 31.63
C PRO A 780 -22.17 14.82 31.69
N GLY A 781 -23.01 14.15 30.90
CA GLY A 781 -24.48 14.03 31.06
C GLY A 781 -25.16 13.97 29.69
N GLY A 782 -25.90 12.94 29.27
CA GLY A 782 -26.60 11.88 29.99
C GLY A 782 -28.07 11.93 29.57
N VAL A 783 -28.44 11.20 28.51
CA VAL A 783 -29.59 10.28 28.34
C VAL A 783 -29.26 9.36 27.18
#